data_AF-A0A653BZ37-F1
#
_entry.id   AF-A0A653BZ37-F1
#
_cell.length_a   1.000
_cell.length_b   1.000
_cell.length_c   1.000
_cell.angle_alpha   90.00
_cell.angle_beta   90.00
_cell.angle_gamma   90.00
#
_symmetry.space_group_name_H-M   'P 1'
#
loop_
_entity.id
_entity.type
_entity.pdbx_description
1 polymer ?
#
loop_
_entity_poly.entity_id
_entity_poly.type
_entity_poly.pdbx_seq_one_letter_code
_entity_poly.pdbx_strand_id
1 'polypeptide(L)'
;MRDSLTNPVHVYEGDDALITCVVRDIGTNTVMWKKEDRERHSTRVLTAGENRVTADRRYGVLHDSEITESDESAELPSGGDVWVLVIKNAKPTDSGVYVCEVNSSPTVRSFHKLSVISKTMSPPNTTLDPTSSAEDRQLSSRNHNYTDCCISKNVSSSCLGFCNIHSILEGTTGQDPEQCELDFPKIVHCMADGRNHVPCCIQERVPDICQDVCRGEYTAITDNIKTHFSCSTYTEQTLACIVEGIELLPSPPEYIEVDALTEGALRVEWSSPASNAETVSEYLVNVTSLRSFDDRLLELDENPVITNGSTSTRHVVTVKVPAMKTSTIVHDLSPFTMYEVSVTATNKHGSSLPSYTVRSLTLAPGTSKPTSGVPSAPPNLPDVRQCCQRRGVSHKTCLSKLCDPKDAAAAEITDLMICAPWAADTFGCLANDVDHTPCCKERGLPELCLQLCTGNVSSIDFNYFKCLRYMGEYTNCLMQGYGVLPTAPTRLRVTNIDTEFAILQWDPPKRLDDTVLYYNAHVRTVGIEGDDEEYKVRQKVKSPYVLAGLESETDYEVYVEAVNAHGVGLPSSRITFRTASKLVEEKIEEAETSVYNVTRCCIEAQVNSVCLPICSYNAKMSEIKLLAGVCGTEFHKILRCGAGGRNHLSCCNRRGVPSGCLSICNGVIVDSLISTATSCVSYIGNIAQCFEEGTGFLPGPVSGLHAVVVDEHSILLEWNAPENSTSVTDYVVHYQKVDNTSMHETLLRLDNQLNSTSTTMTITGLQENQLYHIFVVARNENGTSLPSSILEINLVKSDKNKWVNGVTSPPHSLAVASHSATWVTITWQPPEFSHPSEIITYRLYHKSTTEDQFHVKNLTLTSYMMSGLSPNTQYIVYVQAVTPKGDSMPSETLIAWTDPAYPAFVEPPTVHPINLVIEGSSMTILCIAMGTPMPTISLYISGRLVRQETTRHMVTVINNVTKDMDQISCYADNGYGTPMQASRKITISHGPHIQANGITMATLGDSVTLECKVEAQPEPKMIFWRNHEDRTPVIQGGKYDLSMHQVGDEEDRYIMRLTINKINDMDVGDYYCHAENAFGSATQPVSVRIRNPASVSDVKACCAEQNVTEPCMDACSFHLDMDAVIDKPECVPDFDKLMRCAADGSDHRSCCAHHNVPRRCLDWCRGEPVLNNKICVLSYTKQIMACFHEGRS
;
A
#
# COMPACT_ATOMS: atom_id res chain seq x y z
N MET A 1 0.50 24.84 15.53
CA MET A 1 0.29 24.61 14.07
C MET A 1 -0.14 23.15 13.89
N ARG A 2 -1.19 22.85 13.11
CA ARG A 2 -1.45 21.49 12.60
C ARG A 2 -0.82 21.39 11.20
N ASP A 3 -0.34 20.20 10.82
CA ASP A 3 0.31 19.90 9.54
C ASP A 3 -0.38 20.57 8.34
N SER A 4 0.12 21.73 7.95
CA SER A 4 -0.26 22.39 6.71
C SER A 4 0.80 22.05 5.68
N LEU A 5 0.69 20.87 5.06
CA LEU A 5 1.25 20.65 3.73
C LEU A 5 0.43 21.55 2.78
N THR A 6 0.88 22.80 2.63
CA THR A 6 0.31 23.73 1.66
C THR A 6 0.87 23.39 0.28
N ASN A 7 0.00 23.35 -0.73
CA ASN A 7 0.39 23.22 -2.12
C ASN A 7 1.45 24.29 -2.47
N PRO A 8 2.42 23.98 -3.34
CA PRO A 8 3.39 24.98 -3.79
C PRO A 8 2.67 26.21 -4.36
N VAL A 9 3.08 27.40 -3.93
CA VAL A 9 2.55 28.66 -4.44
C VAL A 9 3.27 28.97 -5.75
N HIS A 10 2.52 29.11 -6.85
CA HIS A 10 3.05 29.46 -8.17
C HIS A 10 2.70 30.91 -8.50
N VAL A 11 3.69 31.70 -8.90
CA VAL A 11 3.53 33.14 -9.21
C VAL A 11 4.34 33.48 -10.46
N TYR A 12 3.81 34.31 -11.35
CA TYR A 12 4.58 34.76 -12.51
C TYR A 12 5.55 35.87 -12.13
N GLU A 13 6.68 35.94 -12.83
CA GLU A 13 7.67 37.01 -12.66
C GLU A 13 7.00 38.39 -12.82
N GLY A 14 7.21 39.27 -11.84
CA GLY A 14 6.58 40.58 -11.79
C GLY A 14 5.36 40.67 -10.89
N ASP A 15 4.70 39.56 -10.58
CA ASP A 15 3.51 39.55 -9.71
C ASP A 15 3.90 39.46 -8.22
N ASP A 16 2.98 39.83 -7.34
CA ASP A 16 3.19 39.76 -5.90
C ASP A 16 2.91 38.34 -5.39
N ALA A 17 3.86 37.74 -4.67
CA ALA A 17 3.69 36.42 -4.07
C ALA A 17 3.18 36.53 -2.64
N LEU A 18 2.16 35.74 -2.30
CA LEU A 18 1.52 35.70 -0.99
C LEU A 18 1.64 34.29 -0.40
N ILE A 19 2.32 34.17 0.75
CA ILE A 19 2.52 32.89 1.44
C ILE A 19 1.83 32.96 2.79
N THR A 20 0.88 32.08 3.05
CA THR A 20 -0.01 32.14 4.22
C THR A 20 0.44 31.15 5.31
N CYS A 21 0.40 31.60 6.57
CA CYS A 21 0.68 30.78 7.74
C CYS A 21 -0.42 31.01 8.78
N VAL A 22 -1.03 29.94 9.28
CA VAL A 22 -2.11 30.02 10.27
C VAL A 22 -1.59 29.59 11.64
N VAL A 23 -1.64 30.50 12.60
CA VAL A 23 -1.13 30.32 13.96
C VAL A 23 -2.25 30.68 14.94
N ARG A 24 -2.78 29.67 15.62
CA ARG A 24 -3.78 29.82 16.70
C ARG A 24 -3.09 29.89 18.06
N ASP A 25 -3.71 30.59 19.00
CA ASP A 25 -3.27 30.68 20.41
C ASP A 25 -1.80 31.10 20.58
N ILE A 26 -1.37 32.12 19.82
CA ILE A 26 0.04 32.54 19.75
C ILE A 26 0.60 33.03 21.10
N GLY A 27 -0.26 33.53 22.01
CA GLY A 27 0.15 34.04 23.32
C GLY A 27 1.14 35.21 23.19
N THR A 28 2.26 35.15 23.93
CA THR A 28 3.36 36.15 23.85
C THR A 28 4.42 35.82 22.80
N ASN A 29 4.24 34.74 22.02
CA ASN A 29 5.19 34.30 21.02
C ASN A 29 5.09 35.13 19.72
N THR A 30 6.13 35.14 18.91
CA THR A 30 6.24 35.91 17.66
C THR A 30 6.39 34.97 16.47
N VAL A 31 5.63 35.23 15.41
CA VAL A 31 5.79 34.55 14.11
C VAL A 31 7.00 35.13 13.37
N MET A 32 7.89 34.27 12.88
CA MET A 32 9.06 34.64 12.10
C MET A 32 9.01 33.97 10.74
N TRP A 33 9.22 34.74 9.66
CA TRP A 33 9.43 34.18 8.33
C TRP A 33 10.92 34.08 8.04
N LYS A 34 11.35 32.89 7.60
CA LYS A 34 12.73 32.62 7.20
C LYS A 34 12.77 32.05 5.78
N LYS A 35 13.82 32.35 5.02
CA LYS A 35 14.11 31.70 3.73
C LYS A 35 15.27 30.74 3.91
N GLU A 36 15.14 29.53 3.39
CA GLU A 36 16.23 28.57 3.33
C GLU A 36 17.23 28.97 2.24
N ASP A 37 18.52 29.04 2.61
CA ASP A 37 19.60 29.35 1.68
C ASP A 37 20.29 28.06 1.21
N ARG A 38 20.11 27.72 -0.07
CA ARG A 38 20.59 26.47 -0.69
C ARG A 38 22.12 26.31 -0.63
N GLU A 39 22.88 27.40 -0.56
CA GLU A 39 24.35 27.32 -0.59
C GLU A 39 24.98 27.11 0.79
N ARG A 40 24.29 27.43 1.89
CA ARG A 40 24.88 27.47 3.25
C ARG A 40 24.16 26.60 4.28
N HIS A 41 23.08 25.90 3.91
CA HIS A 41 22.23 25.14 4.85
C HIS A 41 21.82 25.99 6.07
N SER A 42 21.63 27.29 5.88
CA SER A 42 21.33 28.26 6.93
C SER A 42 20.04 29.00 6.59
N THR A 43 19.15 29.21 7.57
CA THR A 43 17.90 29.95 7.36
C THR A 43 18.10 31.44 7.63
N ARG A 44 17.86 32.29 6.63
CA ARG A 44 17.90 33.74 6.78
C ARG A 44 16.55 34.26 7.26
N VAL A 45 16.54 35.02 8.35
CA VAL A 45 15.31 35.68 8.85
C VAL A 45 14.93 36.82 7.91
N LEU A 46 13.70 36.79 7.41
CA LEU A 46 13.11 37.81 6.56
C LEU A 46 12.34 38.83 7.39
N THR A 47 11.48 38.35 8.28
CA THR A 47 10.58 39.16 9.12
C THR A 47 10.41 38.51 10.51
N ALA A 48 10.07 39.34 11.50
CA ALA A 48 9.70 38.92 12.85
C ALA A 48 8.49 39.75 13.31
N GLY A 49 7.35 39.08 13.48
CA GLY A 49 6.04 39.72 13.54
C GLY A 49 5.76 40.49 12.24
N GLU A 50 5.18 41.68 12.36
CA GLU A 50 4.94 42.58 11.23
C GLU A 50 6.23 43.31 10.77
N ASN A 51 7.32 43.21 11.52
CA ASN A 51 8.55 43.95 11.25
C ASN A 51 9.48 43.21 10.27
N ARG A 52 9.92 43.92 9.22
CA ARG A 52 10.93 43.40 8.27
C ARG A 52 12.33 43.46 8.88
N VAL A 53 13.04 42.31 8.84
CA VAL A 53 14.42 42.16 9.31
C VAL A 53 15.43 42.14 8.15
N THR A 54 15.01 41.72 6.95
CA THR A 54 15.87 41.71 5.76
C THR A 54 16.07 43.11 5.14
N ALA A 55 17.23 43.32 4.50
CA ALA A 55 17.54 44.53 3.73
C ALA A 55 16.71 44.66 2.43
N ASP A 56 16.16 43.55 1.91
CA ASP A 56 15.33 43.58 0.70
C ASP A 56 13.93 44.11 1.03
N ARG A 57 13.62 45.30 0.51
CA ARG A 57 12.38 46.03 0.79
C ARG A 57 11.12 45.39 0.20
N ARG A 58 11.26 44.38 -0.67
CA ARG A 58 10.14 43.69 -1.31
C ARG A 58 9.37 42.76 -0.36
N TYR A 59 10.02 42.33 0.73
CA TYR A 59 9.40 41.46 1.73
C TYR A 59 8.57 42.28 2.74
N GLY A 60 7.37 41.81 3.06
CA GLY A 60 6.48 42.40 4.08
C GLY A 60 5.56 41.34 4.67
N VAL A 61 4.82 41.68 5.73
CA VAL A 61 3.83 40.78 6.34
C VAL A 61 2.49 41.49 6.40
N LEU A 62 1.41 40.79 6.04
CA LEU A 62 0.04 41.23 6.28
C LEU A 62 -0.53 40.39 7.42
N HIS A 63 -1.08 41.07 8.42
CA HIS A 63 -1.76 40.50 9.57
C HIS A 63 -2.85 41.48 10.00
N ASP A 64 -4.00 40.95 10.43
CA ASP A 64 -5.15 41.76 10.84
C ASP A 64 -5.01 42.13 12.32
N SER A 65 -4.40 43.28 12.58
CA SER A 65 -4.31 43.90 13.90
C SER A 65 -5.34 45.03 13.98
N GLU A 66 -6.55 44.73 14.50
CA GLU A 66 -7.56 45.77 14.73
C GLU A 66 -7.03 46.81 15.74
N ILE A 67 -6.88 48.06 15.27
CA ILE A 67 -6.73 49.23 16.12
C ILE A 67 -8.14 49.65 16.55
N THR A 68 -8.52 49.34 17.78
CA THR A 68 -9.64 50.02 18.43
C THR A 68 -9.09 51.18 19.27
N GLU A 69 -9.31 52.40 18.77
CA GLU A 69 -9.37 53.57 19.66
C GLU A 69 -10.58 53.39 20.58
N SER A 70 -10.40 53.65 21.88
CA SER A 70 -11.39 53.69 22.98
C SER A 70 -11.87 52.35 23.59
N ASP A 71 -11.16 51.86 24.60
CA ASP A 71 -11.67 51.73 25.99
C ASP A 71 -10.59 51.15 26.93
N GLU A 72 -10.30 51.87 28.02
CA GLU A 72 -9.42 51.40 29.10
C GLU A 72 -10.16 50.37 29.96
N SER A 73 -10.13 49.07 29.61
CA SER A 73 -10.13 47.92 30.56
C SER A 73 -10.46 46.57 29.92
N ALA A 74 -9.49 45.96 29.21
CA ALA A 74 -9.38 44.51 29.08
C ALA A 74 -7.99 44.16 28.49
N GLU A 75 -7.16 43.45 29.24
CA GLU A 75 -5.96 42.82 28.68
C GLU A 75 -6.35 41.60 27.85
N LEU A 76 -6.26 41.70 26.52
CA LEU A 76 -5.92 40.65 25.53
C LEU A 76 -6.18 41.19 24.11
N PRO A 77 -5.16 41.37 23.24
CA PRO A 77 -5.40 41.63 21.82
C PRO A 77 -5.58 40.30 21.07
N SER A 78 -6.75 40.07 20.46
CA SER A 78 -6.95 39.02 19.46
C SER A 78 -6.65 39.58 18.06
N GLY A 79 -5.38 39.48 17.62
CA GLY A 79 -5.03 39.60 16.21
C GLY A 79 -5.42 38.31 15.46
N GLY A 80 -5.86 38.41 14.21
CA GLY A 80 -6.39 37.27 13.46
C GLY A 80 -5.41 36.09 13.32
N ASP A 81 -5.88 34.85 13.27
CA ASP A 81 -5.02 33.65 13.22
C ASP A 81 -4.11 33.55 11.98
N VAL A 82 -4.23 34.44 11.00
CA VAL A 82 -3.57 34.36 9.69
C VAL A 82 -2.45 35.39 9.56
N TRP A 83 -1.27 34.91 9.18
CA TRP A 83 -0.06 35.69 8.91
C TRP A 83 0.37 35.45 7.47
N VAL A 84 0.47 36.50 6.65
CA VAL A 84 0.79 36.36 5.22
C VAL A 84 2.12 37.05 4.91
N LEU A 85 3.12 36.31 4.46
CA LEU A 85 4.34 36.88 3.88
C LEU A 85 4.03 37.38 2.46
N VAL A 86 4.35 38.64 2.20
CA VAL A 86 4.22 39.29 0.90
C VAL A 86 5.61 39.49 0.31
N ILE A 87 5.80 39.04 -0.93
CA ILE A 87 6.99 39.34 -1.74
C ILE A 87 6.53 40.15 -2.93
N LYS A 88 6.79 41.46 -2.91
CA LYS A 88 6.41 42.37 -3.99
C LYS A 88 7.30 42.18 -5.21
N ASN A 89 6.71 42.13 -6.40
CA ASN A 89 7.43 41.96 -7.67
C ASN A 89 8.41 40.77 -7.60
N ALA A 90 7.84 39.56 -7.57
CA ALA A 90 8.56 38.31 -7.41
C ALA A 90 9.48 38.04 -8.60
N LYS A 91 10.71 37.60 -8.31
CA LYS A 91 11.74 37.26 -9.29
C LYS A 91 11.98 35.75 -9.31
N PRO A 92 12.50 35.16 -10.40
CA PRO A 92 12.83 33.74 -10.45
C PRO A 92 13.75 33.27 -9.30
N THR A 93 14.64 34.15 -8.83
CA THR A 93 15.54 33.94 -7.68
C THR A 93 14.84 33.89 -6.32
N ASP A 94 13.57 34.32 -6.25
CA ASP A 94 12.77 34.22 -5.03
C ASP A 94 12.18 32.82 -4.82
N SER A 95 12.24 31.94 -5.84
CA SER A 95 11.85 30.53 -5.72
C SER A 95 12.65 29.82 -4.63
N GLY A 96 11.98 28.99 -3.83
CA GLY A 96 12.61 28.30 -2.71
C GLY A 96 11.63 27.96 -1.59
N VAL A 97 12.17 27.46 -0.47
CA VAL A 97 11.40 27.08 0.71
C VAL A 97 11.43 28.22 1.73
N TYR A 98 10.24 28.61 2.17
CA TYR A 98 9.97 29.61 3.18
C TYR A 98 9.44 28.92 4.44
N VAL A 99 10.01 29.25 5.59
CA VAL A 99 9.67 28.66 6.88
C VAL A 99 8.95 29.70 7.72
N CYS A 100 7.74 29.38 8.15
CA CYS A 100 7.02 30.11 9.18
C CYS A 100 7.31 29.44 10.52
N GLU A 101 8.03 30.13 11.41
CA GLU A 101 8.46 29.63 12.72
C GLU A 101 7.85 30.45 13.84
N VAL A 102 7.36 29.80 14.90
CA VAL A 102 6.93 30.44 16.14
C VAL A 102 7.95 30.12 17.23
N ASN A 103 8.41 31.15 17.94
CA ASN A 103 9.43 31.04 19.00
C ASN A 103 8.91 30.43 20.33
N SER A 104 8.00 29.45 20.25
CA SER A 104 7.53 28.67 21.40
C SER A 104 8.58 27.67 21.88
N SER A 105 8.37 27.06 23.06
CA SER A 105 9.21 25.97 23.58
C SER A 105 8.36 24.72 23.79
N PRO A 106 8.51 23.67 22.96
CA PRO A 106 9.41 23.56 21.80
C PRO A 106 8.98 24.45 20.62
N THR A 107 9.94 24.80 19.76
CA THR A 107 9.69 25.65 18.59
C THR A 107 8.83 24.93 17.56
N VAL A 108 7.88 25.65 16.98
CA VAL A 108 6.92 25.09 16.00
C VAL A 108 7.16 25.73 14.64
N ARG A 109 7.19 24.92 13.58
CA ARG A 109 7.52 25.34 12.21
C ARG A 109 6.52 24.80 11.19
N SER A 110 6.29 25.57 10.13
CA SER A 110 5.67 25.12 8.88
C SER A 110 6.50 25.53 7.67
N PHE A 111 6.47 24.73 6.61
CA PHE A 111 7.30 24.89 5.41
C PHE A 111 6.41 25.16 4.20
N HIS A 112 6.79 26.15 3.38
CA HIS A 112 6.02 26.62 2.22
C HIS A 112 6.95 26.74 1.00
N LYS A 113 6.60 26.11 -0.11
CA LYS A 113 7.39 26.17 -1.35
C LYS A 113 6.82 27.24 -2.30
N LEU A 114 7.66 28.15 -2.77
CA LEU A 114 7.32 29.14 -3.80
C LEU A 114 8.06 28.82 -5.10
N SER A 115 7.34 28.80 -6.22
CA SER A 115 7.88 28.72 -7.58
C SER A 115 7.51 29.98 -8.37
N VAL A 116 8.52 30.71 -8.85
CA VAL A 116 8.32 31.92 -9.68
C VAL A 116 8.62 31.61 -11.14
N ILE A 117 7.60 31.70 -12.00
CA ILE A 117 7.65 31.31 -13.42
C ILE A 117 7.92 32.56 -14.27
N SER A 118 8.91 32.53 -15.18
CA SER A 118 9.27 33.72 -15.98
C SER A 118 8.21 34.08 -17.03
N LYS A 119 7.88 35.37 -17.16
CA LYS A 119 6.87 35.87 -18.14
C LYS A 119 7.35 35.86 -19.60
N THR A 120 8.61 35.54 -19.87
CA THR A 120 9.13 35.32 -21.24
C THR A 120 8.51 34.10 -21.93
N MET A 121 7.70 33.30 -21.22
CA MET A 121 6.86 32.21 -21.74
C MET A 121 5.36 32.54 -21.69
N SER A 122 4.94 33.73 -22.10
CA SER A 122 3.53 34.05 -22.35
C SER A 122 3.34 34.87 -23.64
N PRO A 123 2.29 34.61 -24.44
CA PRO A 123 2.08 35.31 -25.70
C PRO A 123 1.74 36.80 -25.48
N PRO A 124 2.01 37.69 -26.45
CA PRO A 124 1.85 39.13 -26.27
C PRO A 124 0.38 39.51 -26.06
N ASN A 125 0.14 40.36 -25.04
CA ASN A 125 -1.17 40.92 -24.71
C ASN A 125 -1.71 41.77 -25.87
N THR A 126 -2.83 41.33 -26.47
CA THR A 126 -3.64 42.11 -27.41
C THR A 126 -4.41 43.20 -26.68
N THR A 127 -3.94 44.45 -26.75
CA THR A 127 -4.80 45.62 -26.62
C THR A 127 -5.12 46.17 -28.00
N LEU A 128 -6.41 46.26 -28.30
CA LEU A 128 -6.98 46.66 -29.58
C LEU A 128 -6.59 48.09 -29.98
N ASP A 129 -6.21 48.26 -31.25
CA ASP A 129 -6.37 49.52 -32.00
C ASP A 129 -6.89 49.17 -33.41
N PRO A 130 -8.05 49.69 -33.87
CA PRO A 130 -8.73 49.15 -35.05
C PRO A 130 -8.48 50.00 -36.29
N THR A 131 -7.28 50.01 -36.87
CA THR A 131 -7.09 50.44 -38.28
C THR A 131 -5.78 49.95 -38.88
N SER A 132 -5.78 48.77 -39.48
CA SER A 132 -5.07 48.54 -40.75
C SER A 132 -5.53 47.23 -41.39
N SER A 133 -5.66 47.29 -42.71
CA SER A 133 -6.27 46.31 -43.59
C SER A 133 -5.41 45.07 -43.82
N ALA A 134 -6.08 43.93 -43.77
CA ALA A 134 -5.72 42.60 -44.26
C ALA A 134 -4.57 42.52 -45.27
N GLU A 135 -3.47 41.86 -44.85
CA GLU A 135 -2.69 40.88 -45.62
C GLU A 135 -1.68 40.22 -44.67
N ASP A 136 -2.17 39.33 -43.79
CA ASP A 136 -1.45 38.12 -43.34
C ASP A 136 -2.37 37.32 -42.43
N ARG A 137 -2.86 36.19 -42.94
CA ARG A 137 -3.67 35.24 -42.17
C ARG A 137 -2.91 33.92 -42.05
N GLN A 138 -2.80 33.50 -40.80
CA GLN A 138 -2.65 32.14 -40.27
C GLN A 138 -1.22 31.63 -40.05
N LEU A 139 -0.75 31.79 -38.80
CA LEU A 139 -0.21 30.65 -38.06
C LEU A 139 -0.75 30.69 -36.62
N SER A 140 -1.78 29.88 -36.40
CA SER A 140 -2.33 29.56 -35.08
C SER A 140 -1.28 28.80 -34.26
N SER A 141 -1.11 29.14 -32.99
CA SER A 141 -0.53 28.23 -32.00
C SER A 141 -1.31 26.91 -32.04
N ARG A 142 -0.66 25.81 -32.44
CA ARG A 142 -1.26 24.47 -32.33
C ARG A 142 -0.98 23.97 -30.92
N ASN A 143 -1.97 24.10 -30.04
CA ASN A 143 -2.02 23.28 -28.82
C ASN A 143 -2.02 21.81 -29.26
N HIS A 144 -0.93 21.08 -29.02
CA HIS A 144 -0.85 19.65 -29.31
C HIS A 144 -1.78 18.92 -28.35
N ASN A 145 -2.97 18.59 -28.85
CA ASN A 145 -3.97 17.85 -28.15
C ASN A 145 -3.93 16.40 -28.63
N TYR A 146 -3.15 15.56 -27.96
CA TYR A 146 -3.04 14.12 -28.25
C TYR A 146 -4.25 13.31 -27.76
N THR A 147 -5.37 13.97 -27.43
CA THR A 147 -6.65 13.33 -27.10
C THR A 147 -7.09 12.34 -28.18
N ASP A 148 -6.88 12.64 -29.47
CA ASP A 148 -7.24 11.72 -30.56
C ASP A 148 -6.38 10.44 -30.54
N CYS A 149 -5.09 10.57 -30.19
CA CYS A 149 -4.22 9.41 -29.96
C CYS A 149 -4.72 8.59 -28.77
N CYS A 150 -5.04 9.23 -27.65
CA CYS A 150 -5.58 8.55 -26.47
C CYS A 150 -6.89 7.80 -26.76
N ILE A 151 -7.79 8.42 -27.53
CA ILE A 151 -9.05 7.79 -27.97
C ILE A 151 -8.73 6.59 -28.87
N SER A 152 -7.80 6.72 -29.82
CA SER A 152 -7.39 5.63 -30.71
C SER A 152 -6.74 4.45 -29.97
N LYS A 153 -6.02 4.74 -28.88
CA LYS A 153 -5.38 3.74 -28.01
C LYS A 153 -6.31 3.21 -26.91
N ASN A 154 -7.58 3.62 -26.91
CA ASN A 154 -8.61 3.17 -25.98
C ASN A 154 -8.23 3.43 -24.50
N VAL A 155 -7.87 4.69 -24.18
CA VAL A 155 -7.71 5.19 -22.80
C VAL A 155 -9.08 5.34 -22.14
N SER A 156 -9.21 4.97 -20.86
CA SER A 156 -10.49 5.07 -20.15
C SER A 156 -11.01 6.50 -20.06
N SER A 157 -12.33 6.65 -20.07
CA SER A 157 -12.99 7.97 -20.07
C SER A 157 -12.69 8.79 -18.81
N SER A 158 -12.47 8.15 -17.67
CA SER A 158 -12.06 8.79 -16.41
C SER A 158 -10.63 9.33 -16.45
N CYS A 159 -9.77 8.77 -17.30
CA CYS A 159 -8.35 9.13 -17.40
C CYS A 159 -8.04 10.07 -18.58
N LEU A 160 -9.03 10.45 -19.37
CA LEU A 160 -8.86 11.42 -20.48
C LEU A 160 -8.40 12.81 -20.01
N GLY A 161 -8.59 13.16 -18.73
CA GLY A 161 -8.03 14.39 -18.16
C GLY A 161 -6.49 14.43 -18.22
N PHE A 162 -5.83 13.26 -18.24
CA PHE A 162 -4.39 13.14 -18.44
C PHE A 162 -3.97 13.16 -19.93
N CYS A 163 -4.92 13.23 -20.87
CA CYS A 163 -4.63 13.35 -22.30
C CYS A 163 -4.47 14.81 -22.77
N ASN A 164 -4.20 15.71 -21.82
CA ASN A 164 -3.97 17.12 -22.04
C ASN A 164 -2.90 17.62 -21.05
N ILE A 165 -1.74 18.07 -21.57
CA ILE A 165 -0.62 18.54 -20.72
C ILE A 165 -1.03 19.73 -19.84
N HIS A 166 -1.91 20.59 -20.32
CA HIS A 166 -2.38 21.75 -19.56
C HIS A 166 -3.19 21.32 -18.32
N SER A 167 -4.06 20.32 -18.47
CA SER A 167 -4.84 19.75 -17.36
C SER A 167 -3.95 19.07 -16.32
N ILE A 168 -2.83 18.45 -16.73
CA ILE A 168 -1.84 17.87 -15.81
C ILE A 168 -1.15 18.96 -14.99
N LEU A 169 -0.71 20.05 -15.63
CA LEU A 169 0.01 21.14 -14.96
C LEU A 169 -0.90 21.97 -14.04
N GLU A 170 -2.18 22.11 -14.38
CA GLU A 170 -3.17 22.83 -13.57
C GLU A 170 -3.79 21.98 -12.45
N GLY A 171 -3.52 20.67 -12.43
CA GLY A 171 -4.13 19.74 -11.47
C GLY A 171 -5.64 19.55 -11.67
N THR A 172 -6.15 19.85 -12.88
CA THR A 172 -7.58 19.81 -13.23
C THR A 172 -7.97 18.50 -13.94
N THR A 173 -7.12 17.46 -13.87
CA THR A 173 -7.32 16.16 -14.51
C THR A 173 -8.55 15.39 -14.02
N GLY A 174 -9.12 15.76 -12.86
CA GLY A 174 -10.38 15.24 -12.33
C GLY A 174 -10.29 13.86 -11.66
N GLN A 175 -9.12 13.22 -11.67
CA GLN A 175 -8.89 11.91 -11.05
C GLN A 175 -7.46 11.82 -10.49
N ASP A 176 -7.27 11.03 -9.44
CA ASP A 176 -5.94 10.73 -8.88
C ASP A 176 -5.11 9.90 -9.89
N PRO A 177 -3.84 10.25 -10.16
CA PRO A 177 -2.93 9.48 -11.00
C PRO A 177 -2.91 7.98 -10.69
N GLU A 178 -2.96 7.58 -9.42
CA GLU A 178 -2.89 6.16 -9.02
C GLU A 178 -4.02 5.32 -9.63
N GLN A 179 -5.19 5.92 -9.90
CA GLN A 179 -6.33 5.21 -10.47
C GLN A 179 -6.27 5.06 -12.00
N CYS A 180 -5.31 5.73 -12.63
CA CYS A 180 -5.09 5.73 -14.08
C CYS A 180 -3.83 4.97 -14.49
N GLU A 181 -3.25 4.20 -13.58
CA GLU A 181 -1.96 3.52 -13.78
C GLU A 181 -1.94 2.56 -14.98
N LEU A 182 -3.04 1.84 -15.22
CA LEU A 182 -3.17 0.92 -16.36
C LEU A 182 -3.24 1.65 -17.71
N ASP A 183 -3.66 2.92 -17.71
CA ASP A 183 -3.75 3.72 -18.93
C ASP A 183 -2.52 4.60 -19.17
N PHE A 184 -1.67 4.83 -18.15
CA PHE A 184 -0.46 5.64 -18.31
C PHE A 184 0.48 5.20 -19.42
N PRO A 185 0.73 3.90 -19.69
CA PRO A 185 1.52 3.49 -20.84
C PRO A 185 0.99 4.04 -22.18
N LYS A 186 -0.34 4.06 -22.36
CA LYS A 186 -0.97 4.61 -23.57
C LYS A 186 -0.90 6.13 -23.61
N ILE A 187 -1.15 6.77 -22.46
CA ILE A 187 -1.12 8.24 -22.31
C ILE A 187 0.28 8.77 -22.61
N VAL A 188 1.30 8.22 -21.94
CA VAL A 188 2.70 8.63 -22.08
C VAL A 188 3.22 8.36 -23.50
N HIS A 189 2.84 7.23 -24.11
CA HIS A 189 3.14 6.96 -25.52
C HIS A 189 2.54 8.04 -26.46
N CYS A 190 1.29 8.45 -26.22
CA CYS A 190 0.66 9.53 -26.97
C CYS A 190 1.29 10.91 -26.69
N MET A 191 1.77 11.15 -25.47
CA MET A 191 2.46 12.39 -25.09
C MET A 191 3.79 12.57 -25.83
N ALA A 192 4.58 11.50 -25.95
CA ALA A 192 5.87 11.59 -26.63
C ALA A 192 5.74 11.70 -28.16
N ASP A 193 4.60 11.28 -28.74
CA ASP A 193 4.27 11.43 -30.17
C ASP A 193 5.36 10.85 -31.10
N GLY A 194 6.02 9.77 -30.66
CA GLY A 194 7.10 9.14 -31.44
C GLY A 194 8.42 9.93 -31.51
N ARG A 195 8.63 10.93 -30.64
CA ARG A 195 9.81 11.82 -30.66
C ARG A 195 10.75 11.56 -29.50
N ASN A 196 12.04 11.81 -29.70
CA ASN A 196 13.07 11.51 -28.72
C ASN A 196 13.37 12.75 -27.85
N HIS A 197 12.71 12.86 -26.70
CA HIS A 197 12.88 13.99 -25.77
C HIS A 197 14.03 13.78 -24.76
N VAL A 198 14.67 12.61 -24.78
CA VAL A 198 15.73 12.21 -23.81
C VAL A 198 16.89 13.21 -23.75
N PRO A 199 17.42 13.76 -24.87
CA PRO A 199 18.49 14.74 -24.80
C PRO A 199 18.15 15.97 -23.94
N CYS A 200 16.90 16.45 -24.02
CA CYS A 200 16.40 17.52 -23.17
C CYS A 200 16.29 17.06 -21.71
N CYS A 201 15.73 15.87 -21.47
CA CYS A 201 15.61 15.33 -20.11
C CYS A 201 16.97 15.14 -19.41
N ILE A 202 18.02 14.74 -20.14
CA ILE A 202 19.39 14.69 -19.62
C ILE A 202 19.91 16.08 -19.26
N GLN A 203 19.66 17.08 -20.13
CA GLN A 203 20.04 18.48 -19.88
C GLN A 203 19.35 19.04 -18.62
N GLU A 204 18.08 18.69 -18.42
CA GLU A 204 17.28 19.06 -17.23
C GLU A 204 17.54 18.17 -16.01
N ARG A 205 18.50 17.24 -16.10
CA ARG A 205 18.92 16.32 -15.01
C ARG A 205 17.80 15.41 -14.50
N VAL A 206 16.89 15.00 -15.37
CA VAL A 206 15.92 13.93 -15.09
C VAL A 206 16.68 12.61 -14.95
N PRO A 207 16.51 11.84 -13.85
CA PRO A 207 17.18 10.55 -13.65
C PRO A 207 16.88 9.58 -14.77
N ASP A 208 17.82 8.69 -15.08
CA ASP A 208 17.72 7.66 -16.12
C ASP A 208 16.41 6.86 -16.06
N ILE A 209 16.02 6.39 -14.88
CA ILE A 209 14.77 5.63 -14.70
C ILE A 209 13.49 6.43 -14.99
N CYS A 210 13.57 7.76 -14.95
CA CYS A 210 12.45 8.65 -15.27
C CYS A 210 12.48 9.12 -16.73
N GLN A 211 13.55 8.83 -17.48
CA GLN A 211 13.69 9.23 -18.88
C GLN A 211 12.85 8.36 -19.83
N ASP A 212 12.33 7.21 -19.37
CA ASP A 212 11.40 6.38 -20.15
C ASP A 212 10.19 7.20 -20.60
N VAL A 213 9.68 8.07 -19.73
CA VAL A 213 8.57 8.99 -20.05
C VAL A 213 8.95 9.94 -21.19
N CYS A 214 10.22 10.35 -21.28
CA CYS A 214 10.75 11.18 -22.37
C CYS A 214 10.84 10.43 -23.72
N ARG A 215 10.70 9.11 -23.70
CA ARG A 215 10.60 8.24 -24.89
C ARG A 215 9.16 7.80 -25.16
N GLY A 216 8.20 8.17 -24.32
CA GLY A 216 6.84 7.65 -24.41
C GLY A 216 6.69 6.24 -23.86
N GLU A 217 7.62 5.81 -23.01
CA GLU A 217 7.59 4.55 -22.29
C GLU A 217 7.17 4.80 -20.82
N TYR A 218 6.44 3.86 -20.22
CA TYR A 218 6.00 3.96 -18.83
C TYR A 218 6.17 2.62 -18.14
N THR A 219 6.96 2.62 -17.07
CA THR A 219 7.21 1.49 -16.20
C THR A 219 6.19 1.50 -15.08
N ALA A 220 5.18 0.63 -15.19
CA ALA A 220 4.10 0.52 -14.20
C ALA A 220 4.60 -0.06 -12.86
N ILE A 221 4.04 0.40 -11.76
CA ILE A 221 4.35 -0.09 -10.41
C ILE A 221 3.67 -1.44 -10.23
N THR A 222 4.47 -2.50 -10.19
CA THR A 222 4.03 -3.86 -9.87
C THR A 222 4.34 -4.19 -8.41
N ASP A 223 3.94 -5.38 -7.93
CA ASP A 223 4.31 -5.85 -6.58
C ASP A 223 5.81 -6.18 -6.44
N ASN A 224 6.60 -6.14 -7.52
CA ASN A 224 8.05 -6.32 -7.46
C ASN A 224 8.74 -5.06 -6.91
N ILE A 225 9.68 -5.22 -5.97
CA ILE A 225 10.40 -4.10 -5.36
C ILE A 225 11.10 -3.18 -6.37
N LYS A 226 11.57 -3.71 -7.50
CA LYS A 226 12.28 -2.94 -8.54
C LYS A 226 11.39 -1.91 -9.22
N THR A 227 10.09 -2.15 -9.29
CA THR A 227 9.13 -1.21 -9.90
C THR A 227 8.65 -0.13 -8.93
N HIS A 228 9.07 -0.16 -7.66
CA HIS A 228 8.73 0.86 -6.67
C HIS A 228 9.77 1.99 -6.65
N PHE A 229 9.57 2.98 -7.52
CA PHE A 229 10.32 4.23 -7.57
C PHE A 229 9.38 5.40 -7.85
N SER A 230 9.83 6.64 -7.62
CA SER A 230 9.01 7.84 -7.84
C SER A 230 9.73 8.83 -8.75
N CYS A 231 9.04 9.23 -9.82
CA CYS A 231 9.46 10.29 -10.76
C CYS A 231 8.68 11.60 -10.58
N SER A 232 7.82 11.70 -9.57
CA SER A 232 6.92 12.85 -9.38
C SER A 232 7.66 14.17 -9.17
N THR A 233 8.87 14.12 -8.62
CA THR A 233 9.73 15.30 -8.44
C THR A 233 10.30 15.86 -9.75
N TYR A 234 10.25 15.09 -10.83
CA TYR A 234 10.81 15.43 -12.15
C TYR A 234 9.74 15.60 -13.23
N THR A 235 8.45 15.49 -12.87
CA THR A 235 7.34 15.53 -13.83
C THR A 235 7.27 16.86 -14.58
N GLU A 236 7.49 17.99 -13.89
CA GLU A 236 7.47 19.32 -14.50
C GLU A 236 8.56 19.47 -15.57
N GLN A 237 9.80 19.09 -15.26
CA GLN A 237 10.93 19.11 -16.19
C GLN A 237 10.71 18.20 -17.38
N THR A 238 10.15 17.01 -17.13
CA THR A 238 9.84 16.03 -18.17
C THR A 238 8.77 16.56 -19.14
N LEU A 239 7.70 17.16 -18.61
CA LEU A 239 6.63 17.74 -19.41
C LEU A 239 7.10 18.95 -20.22
N ALA A 240 7.96 19.81 -19.65
CA ALA A 240 8.55 20.92 -20.37
C ALA A 240 9.34 20.46 -21.60
N CYS A 241 10.18 19.42 -21.43
CA CYS A 241 10.92 18.82 -22.54
C CYS A 241 10.01 18.24 -23.63
N ILE A 242 8.90 17.61 -23.25
CA ILE A 242 7.94 17.04 -24.21
C ILE A 242 7.25 18.15 -25.02
N VAL A 243 6.79 19.23 -24.37
CA VAL A 243 6.14 20.36 -25.04
C VAL A 243 7.08 21.04 -26.03
N GLU A 244 8.32 21.31 -25.63
CA GLU A 244 9.33 21.90 -26.51
C GLU A 244 9.67 20.98 -27.69
N GLY A 245 9.86 19.68 -27.42
CA GLY A 245 10.20 18.71 -28.45
C GLY A 245 9.10 18.47 -29.49
N ILE A 246 7.83 18.64 -29.12
CA ILE A 246 6.70 18.55 -30.05
C ILE A 246 6.70 19.66 -31.11
N GLU A 247 7.27 20.83 -30.82
CA GLU A 247 7.39 21.88 -31.83
C GLU A 247 8.64 21.70 -32.69
N LEU A 248 9.72 21.20 -32.10
CA LEU A 248 11.04 21.24 -32.70
C LEU A 248 11.50 19.94 -33.38
N LEU A 249 11.07 18.76 -32.91
CA LEU A 249 11.61 17.47 -33.37
C LEU A 249 10.78 16.87 -34.52
N PRO A 250 11.38 16.09 -35.44
CA PRO A 250 10.63 15.35 -36.44
C PRO A 250 9.93 14.13 -35.84
N SER A 251 8.77 13.74 -36.40
CA SER A 251 8.14 12.46 -36.06
C SER A 251 8.91 11.29 -36.71
N PRO A 252 8.66 10.02 -36.34
CA PRO A 252 9.34 8.90 -36.96
C PRO A 252 8.91 8.70 -38.42
N PRO A 253 9.78 8.18 -39.30
CA PRO A 253 9.43 7.77 -40.66
C PRO A 253 8.38 6.63 -40.66
N GLU A 254 7.53 6.61 -41.69
CA GLU A 254 6.48 5.61 -41.87
C GLU A 254 6.79 4.66 -43.06
N TYR A 255 6.02 3.58 -43.20
CA TYR A 255 6.05 2.64 -44.35
C TYR A 255 7.44 2.09 -44.72
N ILE A 256 8.11 1.43 -43.78
CA ILE A 256 9.42 0.80 -44.00
C ILE A 256 9.29 -0.55 -44.70
N GLU A 257 10.04 -0.72 -45.78
CA GLU A 257 10.17 -1.96 -46.53
C GLU A 257 11.65 -2.38 -46.61
N VAL A 258 11.93 -3.67 -46.38
CA VAL A 258 13.30 -4.22 -46.39
C VAL A 258 13.37 -5.42 -47.33
N ASP A 259 14.26 -5.34 -48.32
CA ASP A 259 14.46 -6.35 -49.36
C ASP A 259 15.89 -6.91 -49.33
N ALA A 260 16.04 -8.23 -49.18
CA ALA A 260 17.35 -8.87 -49.28
C ALA A 260 17.84 -8.92 -50.73
N LEU A 261 19.08 -8.46 -50.97
CA LEU A 261 19.69 -8.40 -52.30
C LEU A 261 20.70 -9.52 -52.52
N THR A 262 21.60 -9.73 -51.56
CA THR A 262 22.67 -10.74 -51.61
C THR A 262 22.86 -11.39 -50.23
N GLU A 263 23.83 -12.30 -50.13
CA GLU A 263 24.31 -12.86 -48.85
C GLU A 263 24.78 -11.79 -47.85
N GLY A 264 25.16 -10.60 -48.31
CA GLY A 264 25.70 -9.54 -47.43
C GLY A 264 25.08 -8.15 -47.64
N ALA A 265 23.90 -8.05 -48.27
CA ALA A 265 23.28 -6.76 -48.53
C ALA A 265 21.74 -6.74 -48.43
N LEU A 266 21.21 -5.68 -47.81
CA LEU A 266 19.78 -5.38 -47.69
C LEU A 266 19.47 -4.00 -48.29
N ARG A 267 18.36 -3.90 -49.03
CA ARG A 267 17.77 -2.63 -49.49
C ARG A 267 16.70 -2.21 -48.48
N VAL A 268 16.72 -0.96 -48.05
CA VAL A 268 15.77 -0.37 -47.10
C VAL A 268 15.12 0.85 -47.73
N GLU A 269 13.79 0.91 -47.73
CA GLU A 269 12.98 2.01 -48.28
C GLU A 269 11.94 2.47 -47.25
N TRP A 270 11.61 3.76 -47.20
CA TRP A 270 10.67 4.36 -46.23
C TRP A 270 9.94 5.59 -46.81
N SER A 271 8.94 6.10 -46.09
CA SER A 271 8.31 7.40 -46.37
C SER A 271 8.76 8.49 -45.38
N SER A 272 8.72 9.76 -45.81
CA SER A 272 9.07 10.88 -44.94
C SER A 272 8.17 11.00 -43.70
N PRO A 273 8.65 11.60 -42.60
CA PRO A 273 7.86 11.83 -41.39
C PRO A 273 6.56 12.60 -41.61
N ALA A 274 5.52 12.32 -40.82
CA ALA A 274 4.26 13.06 -40.86
C ALA A 274 4.37 14.50 -40.34
N SER A 275 5.20 14.74 -39.31
CA SER A 275 5.43 16.06 -38.71
C SER A 275 6.88 16.52 -38.86
N ASN A 276 7.06 17.82 -39.12
CA ASN A 276 8.37 18.48 -39.24
C ASN A 276 9.31 17.83 -40.31
N ALA A 277 8.75 17.20 -41.35
CA ALA A 277 9.49 16.57 -42.44
C ALA A 277 10.47 17.51 -43.17
N GLU A 278 10.05 18.76 -43.37
CA GLU A 278 10.84 19.83 -44.02
C GLU A 278 12.10 20.20 -43.22
N THR A 279 12.12 19.91 -41.92
CA THR A 279 13.25 20.24 -41.03
C THR A 279 14.31 19.15 -40.98
N VAL A 280 14.02 17.96 -41.51
CA VAL A 280 14.91 16.79 -41.44
C VAL A 280 16.20 17.06 -42.22
N SER A 281 17.34 16.87 -41.57
CA SER A 281 18.67 16.98 -42.18
C SER A 281 19.21 15.64 -42.67
N GLU A 282 19.00 14.58 -41.90
CA GLU A 282 19.46 13.23 -42.24
C GLU A 282 18.56 12.13 -41.64
N TYR A 283 18.58 10.95 -42.25
CA TYR A 283 18.01 9.71 -41.72
C TYR A 283 19.13 8.78 -41.27
N LEU A 284 18.95 8.11 -40.14
CA LEU A 284 19.81 7.02 -39.69
C LEU A 284 19.08 5.70 -39.86
N VAL A 285 19.63 4.80 -40.68
CA VAL A 285 19.15 3.43 -40.83
C VAL A 285 20.00 2.55 -39.93
N ASN A 286 19.39 2.01 -38.87
CA ASN A 286 20.03 1.06 -37.96
C ASN A 286 19.65 -0.36 -38.35
N VAL A 287 20.67 -1.20 -38.51
CA VAL A 287 20.55 -2.62 -38.85
C VAL A 287 21.27 -3.42 -37.78
N THR A 288 20.51 -4.09 -36.91
CA THR A 288 21.04 -4.86 -35.78
C THR A 288 20.96 -6.35 -36.09
N SER A 289 22.08 -7.06 -36.03
CA SER A 289 22.07 -8.53 -36.08
C SER A 289 21.47 -9.08 -34.80
N LEU A 290 20.49 -9.96 -34.96
CA LEU A 290 19.85 -10.67 -33.85
C LEU A 290 20.50 -12.04 -33.66
N ARG A 291 20.55 -12.82 -34.74
CA ARG A 291 21.00 -14.22 -34.69
C ARG A 291 21.56 -14.63 -36.04
N SER A 292 22.77 -15.16 -36.04
CA SER A 292 23.37 -15.85 -37.19
C SER A 292 22.92 -17.31 -37.19
N PHE A 293 22.61 -17.84 -38.36
CA PHE A 293 22.28 -19.24 -38.53
C PHE A 293 23.42 -19.90 -39.32
N ASP A 294 24.29 -20.65 -38.64
CA ASP A 294 25.38 -21.36 -39.31
C ASP A 294 24.83 -22.43 -40.27
N ASP A 295 25.36 -22.44 -41.49
CA ASP A 295 25.03 -23.38 -42.58
C ASP A 295 25.30 -24.86 -42.22
N ARG A 296 26.04 -25.13 -41.12
CA ARG A 296 26.37 -26.48 -40.64
C ARG A 296 25.19 -27.24 -40.02
N LEU A 297 24.06 -26.60 -39.77
CA LEU A 297 22.84 -27.27 -39.28
C LEU A 297 21.90 -27.72 -40.41
N LEU A 298 22.29 -27.53 -41.67
CA LEU A 298 21.53 -28.02 -42.84
C LEU A 298 22.01 -29.37 -43.38
N GLU A 299 23.07 -29.96 -42.81
CA GLU A 299 23.45 -31.35 -43.04
C GLU A 299 22.87 -32.23 -41.92
N LEU A 300 21.91 -33.07 -42.29
CA LEU A 300 21.39 -34.14 -41.45
C LEU A 300 22.50 -35.18 -41.21
N ASP A 301 23.28 -35.02 -40.15
CA ASP A 301 23.99 -36.15 -39.54
C ASP A 301 24.05 -36.02 -38.01
N GLU A 302 23.80 -37.16 -37.36
CA GLU A 302 23.58 -37.31 -35.93
C GLU A 302 24.80 -36.91 -35.08
N ASN A 303 24.55 -36.05 -34.08
CA ASN A 303 25.17 -35.93 -32.73
C ASN A 303 25.49 -34.47 -32.36
N PRO A 304 24.91 -33.90 -31.28
CA PRO A 304 25.32 -32.60 -30.79
C PRO A 304 26.62 -32.75 -29.98
N VAL A 305 27.74 -32.36 -30.57
CA VAL A 305 28.96 -32.07 -29.82
C VAL A 305 28.82 -30.66 -29.25
N ILE A 306 28.76 -30.57 -27.92
CA ILE A 306 28.81 -29.30 -27.19
C ILE A 306 30.20 -28.68 -27.41
N THR A 307 30.30 -27.71 -28.30
CA THR A 307 31.47 -26.82 -28.41
C THR A 307 31.13 -25.48 -27.78
N ASN A 308 31.97 -25.07 -26.83
CA ASN A 308 31.95 -23.82 -26.07
C ASN A 308 31.47 -22.61 -26.89
N GLY A 309 30.44 -21.93 -26.36
CA GLY A 309 29.85 -20.74 -26.94
C GLY A 309 30.87 -19.62 -27.13
N SER A 310 31.19 -19.32 -28.37
CA SER A 310 31.70 -18.01 -28.74
C SER A 310 30.56 -17.01 -28.52
N THR A 311 30.78 -16.07 -27.62
CA THR A 311 29.98 -14.86 -27.45
C THR A 311 29.79 -14.17 -28.80
N SER A 312 28.62 -14.35 -29.43
CA SER A 312 28.26 -13.64 -30.65
C SER A 312 27.99 -12.19 -30.26
N THR A 313 28.97 -11.32 -30.48
CA THR A 313 28.80 -9.87 -30.34
C THR A 313 27.77 -9.41 -31.35
N ARG A 314 26.66 -8.81 -30.88
CA ARG A 314 25.62 -8.21 -31.74
C ARG A 314 26.27 -7.19 -32.68
N HIS A 315 26.38 -7.54 -33.95
CA HIS A 315 26.87 -6.64 -34.99
C HIS A 315 25.77 -5.63 -35.34
N VAL A 316 26.02 -4.35 -35.07
CA VAL A 316 25.13 -3.24 -35.44
C VAL A 316 25.79 -2.47 -36.59
N VAL A 317 25.04 -2.20 -37.65
CA VAL A 317 25.45 -1.37 -38.78
C VAL A 317 24.52 -0.17 -38.86
N THR A 318 25.08 1.04 -38.80
CA THR A 318 24.33 2.30 -38.90
C THR A 318 24.74 3.05 -40.15
N VAL A 319 23.77 3.33 -41.03
CA VAL A 319 23.99 4.05 -42.28
C VAL A 319 23.30 5.41 -42.23
N LYS A 320 24.08 6.48 -42.43
CA LYS A 320 23.56 7.85 -42.54
C LYS A 320 23.12 8.14 -43.97
N VAL A 321 21.91 8.66 -44.14
CA VAL A 321 21.28 8.93 -45.43
C VAL A 321 20.82 10.40 -45.48
N PRO A 322 21.18 11.19 -46.51
CA PRO A 322 20.74 12.58 -46.63
C PRO A 322 19.21 12.71 -46.76
N ALA A 323 18.63 13.81 -46.26
CA ALA A 323 17.18 14.04 -46.27
C ALA A 323 16.49 13.95 -47.65
N MET A 324 17.23 14.14 -48.75
CA MET A 324 16.72 14.05 -50.13
C MET A 324 16.43 12.61 -50.59
N LYS A 325 16.90 11.59 -49.87
CA LYS A 325 16.73 10.17 -50.23
C LYS A 325 15.88 9.45 -49.20
N THR A 326 14.94 8.64 -49.67
CA THR A 326 14.07 7.79 -48.84
C THR A 326 14.36 6.30 -49.02
N SER A 327 15.52 5.96 -49.59
CA SER A 327 15.99 4.59 -49.75
C SER A 327 17.52 4.50 -49.68
N THR A 328 18.02 3.36 -49.21
CA THR A 328 19.46 3.04 -49.16
C THR A 328 19.72 1.53 -49.28
N ILE A 329 20.95 1.17 -49.62
CA ILE A 329 21.42 -0.22 -49.60
C ILE A 329 22.51 -0.34 -48.53
N VAL A 330 22.32 -1.28 -47.61
CA VAL A 330 23.24 -1.61 -46.52
C VAL A 330 24.07 -2.82 -46.95
N HIS A 331 25.39 -2.67 -46.92
CA HIS A 331 26.37 -3.69 -47.29
C HIS A 331 27.09 -4.25 -46.05
N ASP A 332 28.03 -5.18 -46.24
CA ASP A 332 28.88 -5.79 -45.21
C ASP A 332 28.12 -6.55 -44.11
N LEU A 333 26.99 -7.15 -44.49
CA LEU A 333 26.20 -7.99 -43.59
C LEU A 333 26.66 -9.45 -43.64
N SER A 334 26.45 -10.17 -42.56
CA SER A 334 26.74 -11.60 -42.44
C SER A 334 25.73 -12.43 -43.26
N PRO A 335 26.19 -13.47 -43.98
CA PRO A 335 25.31 -14.42 -44.68
C PRO A 335 24.29 -15.07 -43.75
N PHE A 336 23.10 -15.33 -44.30
CA PHE A 336 22.01 -16.06 -43.64
C PHE A 336 21.78 -15.67 -42.17
N THR A 337 21.82 -14.37 -41.91
CA THR A 337 21.74 -13.79 -40.56
C THR A 337 20.48 -12.93 -40.45
N MET A 338 19.78 -13.06 -39.33
CA MET A 338 18.59 -12.27 -39.05
C MET A 338 18.98 -10.88 -38.59
N TYR A 339 18.43 -9.88 -39.27
CA TYR A 339 18.61 -8.48 -38.96
C TYR A 339 17.28 -7.81 -38.61
N GLU A 340 17.35 -6.90 -37.66
CA GLU A 340 16.29 -5.95 -37.35
C GLU A 340 16.66 -4.58 -37.90
N VAL A 341 15.75 -3.99 -38.67
CA VAL A 341 15.97 -2.70 -39.32
C VAL A 341 14.99 -1.66 -38.80
N SER A 342 15.51 -0.49 -38.44
CA SER A 342 14.72 0.68 -38.04
C SER A 342 15.30 1.95 -38.66
N VAL A 343 14.46 2.94 -38.92
CA VAL A 343 14.87 4.24 -39.47
C VAL A 343 14.53 5.36 -38.48
N THR A 344 15.49 6.24 -38.22
CA THR A 344 15.33 7.41 -37.37
C THR A 344 15.53 8.69 -38.20
N ALA A 345 14.68 9.69 -38.00
CA ALA A 345 14.83 11.00 -38.63
C ALA A 345 15.55 11.97 -37.68
N THR A 346 16.45 12.79 -38.20
CA THR A 346 17.23 13.76 -37.41
C THR A 346 17.17 15.14 -38.04
N ASN A 347 17.01 16.17 -37.22
CA ASN A 347 17.13 17.57 -37.59
C ASN A 347 18.16 18.30 -36.69
N LYS A 348 18.26 19.62 -36.83
CA LYS A 348 19.19 20.46 -36.04
C LYS A 348 18.90 20.50 -34.53
N HIS A 349 17.69 20.15 -34.11
CA HIS A 349 17.24 20.19 -32.71
C HIS A 349 17.31 18.83 -32.03
N GLY A 350 17.23 17.73 -32.79
CA GLY A 350 17.32 16.39 -32.24
C GLY A 350 16.81 15.33 -33.22
N SER A 351 16.33 14.22 -32.67
CA SER A 351 15.89 13.06 -33.45
C SER A 351 14.46 12.64 -33.12
N SER A 352 13.83 11.93 -34.05
CA SER A 352 12.64 11.13 -33.74
C SER A 352 13.03 9.91 -32.89
N LEU A 353 12.05 9.20 -32.33
CA LEU A 353 12.30 7.80 -31.93
C LEU A 353 12.53 6.94 -33.19
N PRO A 354 13.11 5.75 -33.05
CA PRO A 354 13.12 4.78 -34.14
C PRO A 354 11.70 4.48 -34.59
N SER A 355 11.53 4.30 -35.90
CA SER A 355 10.32 3.73 -36.48
C SER A 355 10.01 2.35 -35.90
N TYR A 356 8.85 1.79 -36.26
CA TYR A 356 8.62 0.35 -36.06
C TYR A 356 9.71 -0.45 -36.77
N THR A 357 10.06 -1.60 -36.20
CA THR A 357 11.15 -2.42 -36.69
C THR A 357 10.65 -3.44 -37.72
N VAL A 358 11.47 -3.70 -38.73
CA VAL A 358 11.21 -4.73 -39.75
C VAL A 358 12.33 -5.75 -39.69
N ARG A 359 11.97 -7.01 -39.42
CA ARG A 359 12.92 -8.13 -39.43
C ARG A 359 13.10 -8.64 -40.86
N SER A 360 14.34 -8.86 -41.26
CA SER A 360 14.69 -9.42 -42.57
C SER A 360 15.90 -10.35 -42.47
N LEU A 361 16.02 -11.29 -43.40
CA LEU A 361 17.08 -12.29 -43.44
C LEU A 361 17.96 -12.06 -44.67
N THR A 362 19.27 -11.97 -44.49
CA THR A 362 20.21 -11.99 -45.62
C THR A 362 20.17 -13.33 -46.33
N LEU A 363 20.50 -13.35 -47.62
CA LEU A 363 20.40 -14.58 -48.41
C LEU A 363 21.48 -15.61 -48.00
N ALA A 364 21.29 -16.86 -48.39
CA ALA A 364 22.27 -17.91 -48.16
C ALA A 364 23.55 -17.68 -49.01
N PRO A 365 24.72 -18.19 -48.57
CA PRO A 365 25.96 -18.03 -49.31
C PRO A 365 25.83 -18.46 -50.79
N GLY A 366 26.29 -17.61 -51.72
CA GLY A 366 26.24 -17.86 -53.16
C GLY A 366 24.89 -17.58 -53.83
N THR A 367 23.87 -17.12 -53.10
CA THR A 367 22.57 -16.72 -53.67
C THR A 367 22.47 -15.20 -53.78
N SER A 368 22.14 -14.71 -54.98
CA SER A 368 21.88 -13.29 -55.24
C SER A 368 20.53 -13.13 -55.93
N LYS A 369 19.77 -12.13 -55.53
CA LYS A 369 18.51 -11.77 -56.18
C LYS A 369 18.86 -11.09 -57.51
N PRO A 370 18.37 -11.57 -58.67
CA PRO A 370 18.57 -10.85 -59.91
C PRO A 370 17.90 -9.49 -59.80
N THR A 371 18.70 -8.43 -59.88
CA THR A 371 18.20 -7.07 -60.06
C THR A 371 17.45 -7.02 -61.39
N SER A 372 16.16 -6.71 -61.33
CA SER A 372 15.31 -6.39 -62.48
C SER A 372 15.20 -7.48 -63.56
N GLY A 373 14.40 -8.50 -63.29
CA GLY A 373 13.57 -9.10 -64.34
C GLY A 373 12.14 -8.59 -64.14
N VAL A 374 11.62 -7.75 -65.04
CA VAL A 374 10.17 -7.55 -65.13
C VAL A 374 9.56 -8.94 -65.32
N PRO A 375 8.56 -9.34 -64.51
CA PRO A 375 7.89 -10.62 -64.67
C PRO A 375 7.51 -10.81 -66.13
N SER A 376 7.82 -11.97 -66.71
CA SER A 376 7.40 -12.25 -68.08
C SER A 376 5.87 -12.17 -68.15
N ALA A 377 5.35 -11.62 -69.25
CA ALA A 377 3.91 -11.54 -69.41
C ALA A 377 3.34 -12.98 -69.43
N PRO A 378 2.38 -13.32 -68.55
CA PRO A 378 1.80 -14.65 -68.54
C PRO A 378 1.11 -14.97 -69.88
N PRO A 379 0.90 -16.25 -70.20
CA PRO A 379 0.26 -16.65 -71.45
C PRO A 379 -1.08 -15.94 -71.64
N ASN A 380 -1.35 -15.45 -72.84
CA ASN A 380 -2.59 -14.74 -73.14
C ASN A 380 -3.80 -15.66 -72.93
N LEU A 381 -4.87 -15.09 -72.37
CA LEU A 381 -6.14 -15.79 -72.17
C LEU A 381 -6.78 -16.18 -73.52
N PRO A 382 -7.56 -17.28 -73.55
CA PRO A 382 -8.37 -17.62 -74.70
C PRO A 382 -9.37 -16.48 -75.00
N ASP A 383 -9.64 -16.23 -76.29
CA ASP A 383 -10.56 -15.18 -76.72
C ASP A 383 -12.04 -15.62 -76.56
N VAL A 384 -12.48 -15.64 -75.30
CA VAL A 384 -13.85 -16.00 -74.90
C VAL A 384 -14.86 -15.01 -75.47
N ARG A 385 -14.48 -13.73 -75.58
CA ARG A 385 -15.35 -12.68 -76.13
C ARG A 385 -15.69 -12.95 -77.59
N GLN A 386 -14.70 -13.33 -78.41
CA GLN A 386 -14.93 -13.69 -79.81
C GLN A 386 -15.69 -15.01 -79.95
N CYS A 387 -15.53 -15.96 -79.01
CA CYS A 387 -16.37 -17.16 -78.94
C CYS A 387 -17.85 -16.80 -78.74
N CYS A 388 -18.16 -15.97 -77.72
CA CYS A 388 -19.52 -15.54 -77.43
C CYS A 388 -20.17 -14.78 -78.60
N GLN A 389 -19.43 -13.91 -79.27
CA GLN A 389 -19.93 -13.17 -80.44
C GLN A 389 -20.29 -14.10 -81.60
N ARG A 390 -19.47 -15.14 -81.86
CA ARG A 390 -19.76 -16.16 -82.88
C ARG A 390 -20.98 -17.01 -82.54
N ARG A 391 -21.24 -17.22 -81.25
CA ARG A 391 -22.41 -17.96 -80.75
C ARG A 391 -23.67 -17.09 -80.56
N GLY A 392 -23.64 -15.82 -80.98
CA GLY A 392 -24.85 -14.98 -81.05
C GLY A 392 -25.15 -14.16 -79.78
N VAL A 393 -24.18 -14.01 -78.87
CA VAL A 393 -24.31 -13.11 -77.72
C VAL A 393 -24.11 -11.66 -78.18
N SER A 394 -25.17 -10.86 -78.15
CA SER A 394 -25.17 -9.48 -78.65
C SER A 394 -25.25 -8.40 -77.56
N HIS A 395 -25.65 -8.77 -76.34
CA HIS A 395 -25.84 -7.81 -75.25
C HIS A 395 -24.49 -7.38 -74.65
N LYS A 396 -24.24 -6.06 -74.59
CA LYS A 396 -22.95 -5.48 -74.19
C LYS A 396 -22.52 -5.89 -72.77
N THR A 397 -23.44 -5.86 -71.81
CA THR A 397 -23.17 -6.29 -70.43
C THR A 397 -22.75 -7.76 -70.36
N CYS A 398 -23.34 -8.60 -71.23
CA CYS A 398 -23.01 -10.01 -71.28
C CYS A 398 -21.61 -10.26 -71.86
N LEU A 399 -21.29 -9.53 -72.94
CA LEU A 399 -19.99 -9.56 -73.58
C LEU A 399 -18.85 -8.99 -72.73
N SER A 400 -19.14 -8.18 -71.71
CA SER A 400 -18.13 -7.67 -70.77
C SER A 400 -18.05 -8.47 -69.48
N LYS A 401 -19.19 -8.91 -68.92
CA LYS A 401 -19.22 -9.52 -67.58
C LYS A 401 -19.21 -11.05 -67.59
N LEU A 402 -19.78 -11.71 -68.61
CA LEU A 402 -19.91 -13.17 -68.65
C LEU A 402 -19.27 -13.82 -69.88
N CYS A 403 -18.57 -13.02 -70.70
CA CYS A 403 -17.72 -13.47 -71.80
C CYS A 403 -16.28 -12.97 -71.67
N ASP A 404 -15.91 -12.50 -70.48
CA ASP A 404 -14.53 -12.22 -70.11
C ASP A 404 -14.24 -12.99 -68.81
N PRO A 405 -13.28 -13.94 -68.84
CA PRO A 405 -12.97 -14.75 -67.65
C PRO A 405 -12.41 -13.92 -66.48
N LYS A 406 -11.87 -12.71 -66.71
CA LYS A 406 -11.40 -11.82 -65.64
C LYS A 406 -12.56 -11.15 -64.90
N ASP A 407 -13.58 -10.73 -65.63
CA ASP A 407 -14.71 -9.98 -65.08
C ASP A 407 -15.86 -10.89 -64.60
N ALA A 408 -15.84 -12.18 -64.97
CA ALA A 408 -16.83 -13.18 -64.56
C ALA A 408 -16.92 -13.36 -63.04
N ALA A 409 -15.84 -13.13 -62.30
CA ALA A 409 -15.82 -13.19 -60.84
C ALA A 409 -16.66 -12.08 -60.19
N ALA A 410 -16.80 -10.95 -60.88
CA ALA A 410 -17.49 -9.74 -60.42
C ALA A 410 -18.87 -9.56 -61.06
N ALA A 411 -19.49 -10.66 -61.50
CA ALA A 411 -20.85 -10.67 -62.01
C ALA A 411 -21.86 -10.55 -60.85
N GLU A 412 -22.87 -9.70 -61.01
CA GLU A 412 -23.94 -9.52 -60.03
C GLU A 412 -25.20 -10.31 -60.42
N ILE A 413 -26.19 -10.39 -59.53
CA ILE A 413 -27.49 -11.04 -59.79
C ILE A 413 -28.14 -10.46 -61.05
N THR A 414 -28.05 -9.14 -61.22
CA THR A 414 -28.58 -8.40 -62.38
C THR A 414 -27.91 -8.83 -63.69
N ASP A 415 -26.60 -9.07 -63.67
CA ASP A 415 -25.84 -9.50 -64.85
C ASP A 415 -26.27 -10.91 -65.29
N LEU A 416 -26.44 -11.85 -64.35
CA LEU A 416 -26.95 -13.19 -64.63
C LEU A 416 -28.39 -13.17 -65.15
N MET A 417 -29.25 -12.29 -64.64
CA MET A 417 -30.62 -12.14 -65.13
C MET A 417 -30.65 -11.61 -66.57
N ILE A 418 -29.81 -10.62 -66.88
CA ILE A 418 -29.68 -10.05 -68.23
C ILE A 418 -29.11 -11.09 -69.21
N CYS A 419 -28.18 -11.92 -68.76
CA CYS A 419 -27.49 -12.92 -69.56
C CYS A 419 -28.14 -14.30 -69.62
N ALA A 420 -29.19 -14.56 -68.82
CA ALA A 420 -29.85 -15.85 -68.76
C ALA A 420 -30.24 -16.44 -70.13
N PRO A 421 -30.70 -15.66 -71.14
CA PRO A 421 -31.01 -16.18 -72.48
C PRO A 421 -29.80 -16.76 -73.23
N TRP A 422 -28.59 -16.31 -72.91
CA TRP A 422 -27.34 -16.71 -73.56
C TRP A 422 -26.46 -17.60 -72.66
N ALA A 423 -26.99 -18.07 -71.53
CA ALA A 423 -26.24 -18.81 -70.53
C ALA A 423 -25.44 -20.00 -71.09
N ALA A 424 -26.06 -20.78 -71.99
CA ALA A 424 -25.41 -21.92 -72.63
C ALA A 424 -24.16 -21.51 -73.43
N ASP A 425 -24.25 -20.38 -74.14
CA ASP A 425 -23.19 -19.87 -74.98
C ASP A 425 -22.10 -19.16 -74.16
N THR A 426 -22.48 -18.39 -73.14
CA THR A 426 -21.53 -17.69 -72.27
C THR A 426 -20.71 -18.66 -71.43
N PHE A 427 -21.36 -19.58 -70.70
CA PHE A 427 -20.67 -20.55 -69.86
C PHE A 427 -19.98 -21.64 -70.69
N GLY A 428 -20.54 -22.01 -71.85
CA GLY A 428 -19.89 -22.90 -72.81
C GLY A 428 -18.58 -22.31 -73.37
N CYS A 429 -18.58 -21.02 -73.73
CA CYS A 429 -17.36 -20.34 -74.17
C CYS A 429 -16.35 -20.13 -73.03
N LEU A 430 -16.82 -19.88 -71.80
CA LEU A 430 -15.96 -19.79 -70.61
C LEU A 430 -15.33 -21.14 -70.22
N ALA A 431 -15.96 -22.28 -70.51
CA ALA A 431 -15.34 -23.58 -70.25
C ALA A 431 -14.21 -23.89 -71.26
N ASN A 432 -14.25 -23.32 -72.46
CA ASN A 432 -13.27 -23.51 -73.54
C ASN A 432 -12.99 -24.99 -73.86
N ASP A 433 -14.05 -25.80 -73.91
CA ASP A 433 -14.01 -27.27 -74.15
C ASP A 433 -13.20 -28.07 -73.10
N VAL A 434 -12.90 -27.46 -71.95
CA VAL A 434 -12.27 -28.12 -70.80
C VAL A 434 -13.32 -28.36 -69.72
N ASP A 435 -13.40 -29.60 -69.22
CA ASP A 435 -14.26 -29.93 -68.08
C ASP A 435 -13.58 -29.54 -66.76
N HIS A 436 -14.03 -28.43 -66.16
CA HIS A 436 -13.48 -27.92 -64.91
C HIS A 436 -14.11 -28.55 -63.66
N THR A 437 -15.03 -29.52 -63.82
CA THR A 437 -15.74 -30.18 -62.69
C THR A 437 -14.80 -30.71 -61.60
N PRO A 438 -13.67 -31.36 -61.90
CA PRO A 438 -12.74 -31.83 -60.87
C PRO A 438 -12.21 -30.68 -59.99
N CYS A 439 -11.79 -29.58 -60.63
CA CYS A 439 -11.29 -28.40 -59.92
C CYS A 439 -12.39 -27.72 -59.09
N CYS A 440 -13.57 -27.52 -59.69
CA CYS A 440 -14.69 -26.87 -59.00
C CYS A 440 -15.13 -27.66 -57.76
N LYS A 441 -15.12 -28.99 -57.84
CA LYS A 441 -15.46 -29.86 -56.71
C LYS A 441 -14.41 -29.77 -55.59
N GLU A 442 -13.13 -29.74 -55.92
CA GLU A 442 -12.05 -29.58 -54.94
C GLU A 442 -12.10 -28.22 -54.23
N ARG A 443 -12.52 -27.16 -54.94
CA ARG A 443 -12.67 -25.80 -54.39
C ARG A 443 -14.02 -25.54 -53.69
N GLY A 444 -14.81 -26.59 -53.47
CA GLY A 444 -16.02 -26.50 -52.65
C GLY A 444 -17.23 -25.87 -53.33
N LEU A 445 -17.29 -25.85 -54.67
CA LEU A 445 -18.52 -25.44 -55.35
C LEU A 445 -19.63 -26.46 -55.08
N PRO A 446 -20.84 -26.01 -54.69
CA PRO A 446 -21.95 -26.92 -54.45
C PRO A 446 -22.39 -27.61 -55.75
N GLU A 447 -22.97 -28.82 -55.64
CA GLU A 447 -23.28 -29.67 -56.81
C GLU A 447 -24.10 -28.95 -57.90
N LEU A 448 -25.01 -28.06 -57.51
CA LEU A 448 -25.79 -27.23 -58.43
C LEU A 448 -24.92 -26.39 -59.37
N CYS A 449 -23.79 -25.87 -58.89
CA CYS A 449 -22.91 -24.97 -59.62
C CYS A 449 -21.90 -25.69 -60.51
N LEU A 450 -21.71 -27.02 -60.34
CA LEU A 450 -20.76 -27.80 -61.13
C LEU A 450 -21.14 -27.83 -62.61
N GLN A 451 -22.42 -27.68 -62.95
CA GLN A 451 -22.86 -27.59 -64.34
C GLN A 451 -22.28 -26.36 -65.05
N LEU A 452 -22.07 -25.25 -64.33
CA LEU A 452 -21.39 -24.06 -64.87
C LEU A 452 -19.95 -24.39 -65.27
N CYS A 453 -19.27 -25.26 -64.53
CA CYS A 453 -17.87 -25.69 -64.76
C CYS A 453 -17.67 -26.55 -66.01
N THR A 454 -18.70 -27.27 -66.44
CA THR A 454 -18.67 -28.03 -67.70
C THR A 454 -19.02 -27.15 -68.92
N GLY A 455 -19.57 -25.95 -68.69
CA GLY A 455 -20.16 -25.11 -69.73
C GLY A 455 -21.48 -25.66 -70.32
N ASN A 456 -21.97 -26.81 -69.85
CA ASN A 456 -23.18 -27.47 -70.34
C ASN A 456 -24.43 -27.00 -69.57
N VAL A 457 -24.77 -25.72 -69.73
CA VAL A 457 -25.87 -25.06 -69.01
C VAL A 457 -27.03 -24.83 -69.97
N SER A 458 -28.20 -25.45 -69.75
CA SER A 458 -29.35 -25.28 -70.64
C SER A 458 -30.16 -24.00 -70.37
N SER A 459 -30.24 -23.57 -69.11
CA SER A 459 -30.92 -22.33 -68.67
C SER A 459 -30.53 -22.01 -67.24
N ILE A 460 -30.47 -20.73 -66.87
CA ILE A 460 -30.18 -20.28 -65.50
C ILE A 460 -31.49 -19.89 -64.81
N ASP A 461 -31.81 -20.57 -63.72
CA ASP A 461 -32.94 -20.26 -62.83
C ASP A 461 -32.47 -19.49 -61.56
N PHE A 462 -33.42 -19.10 -60.70
CA PHE A 462 -33.12 -18.39 -59.46
C PHE A 462 -32.23 -19.20 -58.48
N ASN A 463 -32.14 -20.52 -58.59
CA ASN A 463 -31.29 -21.34 -57.72
C ASN A 463 -29.80 -21.14 -58.02
N TYR A 464 -29.45 -20.86 -59.29
CA TYR A 464 -28.06 -20.58 -59.70
C TYR A 464 -27.55 -19.24 -59.16
N PHE A 465 -28.40 -18.35 -58.65
CA PHE A 465 -27.93 -17.14 -57.96
C PHE A 465 -27.13 -17.47 -56.69
N LYS A 466 -27.33 -18.67 -56.12
CA LYS A 466 -26.49 -19.17 -55.02
C LYS A 466 -25.04 -19.43 -55.46
N CYS A 467 -24.80 -19.62 -56.76
CA CYS A 467 -23.46 -19.83 -57.32
C CYS A 467 -22.63 -18.54 -57.39
N LEU A 468 -23.26 -17.35 -57.33
CA LEU A 468 -22.57 -16.07 -57.37
C LEU A 468 -21.49 -15.92 -56.29
N ARG A 469 -21.79 -16.39 -55.07
CA ARG A 469 -20.83 -16.40 -53.96
C ARG A 469 -19.56 -17.21 -54.26
N TYR A 470 -19.65 -18.18 -55.19
CA TYR A 470 -18.55 -19.06 -55.59
C TYR A 470 -17.96 -18.68 -56.96
N MET A 471 -18.37 -17.57 -57.57
CA MET A 471 -17.86 -17.16 -58.89
C MET A 471 -16.36 -16.84 -58.86
N GLY A 472 -15.82 -16.41 -57.72
CA GLY A 472 -14.37 -16.29 -57.52
C GLY A 472 -13.65 -17.64 -57.71
N GLU A 473 -14.05 -18.67 -56.97
CA GLU A 473 -13.46 -20.01 -57.08
C GLU A 473 -13.70 -20.67 -58.45
N TYR A 474 -14.87 -20.41 -59.05
CA TYR A 474 -15.18 -20.79 -60.42
C TYR A 474 -14.16 -20.19 -61.41
N THR A 475 -13.95 -18.87 -61.36
CA THR A 475 -12.98 -18.20 -62.25
C THR A 475 -11.55 -18.67 -61.99
N ASN A 476 -11.17 -18.93 -60.74
CA ASN A 476 -9.85 -19.50 -60.43
C ASN A 476 -9.67 -20.88 -61.09
N CYS A 477 -10.71 -21.72 -61.12
CA CYS A 477 -10.68 -22.99 -61.86
C CYS A 477 -10.57 -22.79 -63.38
N LEU A 478 -11.28 -21.82 -63.95
CA LEU A 478 -11.12 -21.49 -65.38
C LEU A 478 -9.68 -21.09 -65.71
N MET A 479 -9.12 -20.18 -64.93
CA MET A 479 -7.73 -19.71 -65.09
C MET A 479 -6.73 -20.85 -64.91
N GLN A 480 -6.99 -21.79 -63.99
CA GLN A 480 -6.18 -22.99 -63.80
C GLN A 480 -6.26 -23.92 -65.01
N GLY A 481 -7.46 -24.17 -65.54
CA GLY A 481 -7.67 -25.02 -66.71
C GLY A 481 -7.15 -24.41 -68.02
N TYR A 482 -7.06 -23.09 -68.10
CA TYR A 482 -6.37 -22.39 -69.21
C TYR A 482 -4.85 -22.49 -69.12
N GLY A 483 -4.29 -22.94 -68.00
CA GLY A 483 -2.86 -23.07 -67.80
C GLY A 483 -2.12 -21.73 -67.71
N VAL A 484 -2.82 -20.66 -67.32
CA VAL A 484 -2.24 -19.30 -67.19
C VAL A 484 -1.78 -18.97 -65.76
N LEU A 485 -2.07 -19.84 -64.79
CA LEU A 485 -1.68 -19.69 -63.39
C LEU A 485 -0.43 -20.52 -63.04
N PRO A 486 0.43 -20.03 -62.14
CA PRO A 486 1.60 -20.77 -61.70
C PRO A 486 1.21 -22.03 -60.93
N THR A 487 2.06 -23.06 -61.00
CA THR A 487 1.90 -24.26 -60.16
C THR A 487 2.17 -23.96 -58.69
N ALA A 488 1.84 -24.91 -57.79
CA ALA A 488 2.13 -24.76 -56.37
C ALA A 488 3.64 -24.54 -56.09
N PRO A 489 4.00 -23.64 -55.15
CA PRO A 489 5.35 -23.55 -54.61
C PRO A 489 5.82 -24.91 -54.07
N THR A 490 7.11 -25.21 -54.21
CA THR A 490 7.65 -26.53 -53.83
C THR A 490 8.64 -26.44 -52.67
N ARG A 491 8.86 -27.57 -51.99
CA ARG A 491 9.75 -27.67 -50.81
C ARG A 491 9.50 -26.58 -49.76
N LEU A 492 8.23 -26.32 -49.43
CA LEU A 492 7.91 -25.52 -48.24
C LEU A 492 8.53 -26.22 -47.03
N ARG A 493 9.24 -25.48 -46.19
CA ARG A 493 9.82 -25.97 -44.94
C ARG A 493 9.82 -24.84 -43.91
N VAL A 494 9.72 -25.24 -42.65
CA VAL A 494 9.82 -24.34 -41.51
C VAL A 494 11.15 -24.62 -40.83
N THR A 495 11.98 -23.59 -40.67
CA THR A 495 13.25 -23.67 -39.97
C THR A 495 13.29 -22.66 -38.84
N ASN A 496 14.19 -22.87 -37.87
CA ASN A 496 14.48 -21.91 -36.79
C ASN A 496 13.21 -21.46 -36.06
N ILE A 497 12.45 -22.44 -35.55
CA ILE A 497 11.25 -22.20 -34.76
C ILE A 497 11.66 -21.71 -33.38
N ASP A 498 11.11 -20.57 -32.99
CA ASP A 498 11.40 -19.87 -31.74
C ASP A 498 10.11 -19.69 -30.92
N THR A 499 10.16 -18.91 -29.83
CA THR A 499 9.00 -18.64 -28.96
C THR A 499 7.94 -17.78 -29.64
N GLU A 500 8.37 -16.79 -30.44
CA GLU A 500 7.47 -15.79 -31.05
C GLU A 500 7.58 -15.68 -32.59
N PHE A 501 8.47 -16.46 -33.22
CA PHE A 501 8.63 -16.46 -34.68
C PHE A 501 9.08 -17.82 -35.25
N ALA A 502 8.90 -17.99 -36.56
CA ALA A 502 9.47 -19.10 -37.33
C ALA A 502 9.86 -18.64 -38.74
N ILE A 503 10.82 -19.30 -39.39
CA ILE A 503 11.24 -18.95 -40.76
C ILE A 503 10.60 -19.93 -41.75
N LEU A 504 9.85 -19.37 -42.71
CA LEU A 504 9.28 -20.11 -43.83
C LEU A 504 10.20 -20.01 -45.04
N GLN A 505 10.56 -21.16 -45.62
CA GLN A 505 11.32 -21.22 -46.86
C GLN A 505 10.61 -22.11 -47.87
N TRP A 506 10.54 -21.66 -49.11
CA TRP A 506 10.01 -22.43 -50.24
C TRP A 506 10.76 -22.09 -51.53
N ASP A 507 10.67 -22.98 -52.51
CA ASP A 507 11.12 -22.72 -53.86
C ASP A 507 10.00 -22.17 -54.74
N PRO A 508 10.35 -21.44 -55.81
CA PRO A 508 9.40 -21.04 -56.83
C PRO A 508 8.63 -22.23 -57.44
N PRO A 509 7.46 -21.97 -58.04
CA PRO A 509 6.71 -22.93 -58.84
C PRO A 509 7.57 -23.62 -59.92
N LYS A 510 7.23 -24.86 -60.30
CA LYS A 510 7.94 -25.56 -61.41
C LYS A 510 7.55 -25.07 -62.81
N ARG A 511 6.37 -24.45 -62.95
CA ARG A 511 5.86 -23.88 -64.20
C ARG A 511 5.40 -22.45 -63.95
N LEU A 512 5.73 -21.56 -64.90
CA LEU A 512 5.39 -20.13 -64.89
C LEU A 512 5.94 -19.37 -63.66
N ASP A 513 7.10 -19.76 -63.16
CA ASP A 513 7.79 -19.09 -62.04
C ASP A 513 8.19 -17.65 -62.38
N ASP A 514 8.59 -17.42 -63.63
CA ASP A 514 8.95 -16.11 -64.19
C ASP A 514 7.77 -15.13 -64.29
N THR A 515 6.52 -15.62 -64.17
CA THR A 515 5.30 -14.80 -64.16
C THR A 515 4.85 -14.39 -62.75
N VAL A 516 5.44 -14.97 -61.70
CA VAL A 516 5.02 -14.76 -60.31
C VAL A 516 5.37 -13.33 -59.85
N LEU A 517 4.38 -12.59 -59.37
CA LEU A 517 4.53 -11.24 -58.83
C LEU A 517 4.93 -11.29 -57.35
N TYR A 518 4.25 -12.13 -56.57
CA TYR A 518 4.45 -12.30 -55.14
C TYR A 518 3.78 -13.59 -54.64
N TYR A 519 3.98 -13.93 -53.37
CA TYR A 519 3.34 -15.08 -52.72
C TYR A 519 2.39 -14.62 -51.62
N ASN A 520 1.41 -15.46 -51.27
CA ASN A 520 0.63 -15.31 -50.04
C ASN A 520 0.92 -16.50 -49.12
N ALA A 521 1.22 -16.23 -47.85
CA ALA A 521 1.35 -17.25 -46.82
C ALA A 521 0.10 -17.27 -45.94
N HIS A 522 -0.48 -18.45 -45.74
CA HIS A 522 -1.68 -18.67 -44.95
C HIS A 522 -1.31 -19.39 -43.67
N VAL A 523 -1.69 -18.84 -42.52
CA VAL A 523 -1.30 -19.34 -41.19
C VAL A 523 -2.53 -19.44 -40.29
N ARG A 524 -2.67 -20.55 -39.58
CA ARG A 524 -3.66 -20.71 -38.50
C ARG A 524 -3.09 -21.44 -37.31
N THR A 525 -3.68 -21.24 -36.13
CA THR A 525 -3.41 -22.02 -34.92
C THR A 525 -4.10 -23.40 -35.03
N VAL A 526 -3.52 -24.39 -34.35
CA VAL A 526 -4.01 -25.77 -34.31
C VAL A 526 -4.22 -26.14 -32.85
N GLY A 527 -5.35 -25.75 -32.25
CA GLY A 527 -5.58 -26.04 -30.85
C GLY A 527 -6.94 -25.59 -30.31
N ILE A 528 -7.55 -26.50 -29.54
CA ILE A 528 -8.88 -26.45 -28.89
C ILE A 528 -10.03 -26.77 -29.85
N GLU A 529 -10.66 -27.94 -29.63
CA GLU A 529 -11.87 -28.39 -30.30
C GLU A 529 -12.97 -27.31 -30.19
N GLY A 530 -13.31 -26.62 -31.29
CA GLY A 530 -14.50 -25.79 -31.37
C GLY A 530 -14.41 -24.50 -32.19
N ASP A 531 -13.23 -24.02 -32.56
CA ASP A 531 -13.10 -22.79 -33.38
C ASP A 531 -12.53 -23.11 -34.77
N ASP A 532 -13.35 -22.94 -35.81
CA ASP A 532 -12.88 -22.82 -37.20
C ASP A 532 -12.19 -21.45 -37.34
N GLU A 533 -11.01 -21.26 -36.73
CA GLU A 533 -10.23 -20.05 -36.97
C GLU A 533 -9.84 -19.97 -38.45
N GLU A 534 -10.29 -18.89 -39.11
CA GLU A 534 -9.98 -18.59 -40.51
C GLU A 534 -8.48 -18.34 -40.69
N TYR A 535 -7.90 -18.78 -41.81
CA TYR A 535 -6.47 -18.56 -42.08
C TYR A 535 -6.15 -17.06 -42.11
N LYS A 536 -5.15 -16.66 -41.32
CA LYS A 536 -4.55 -15.33 -41.40
C LYS A 536 -3.66 -15.27 -42.63
N VAL A 537 -4.07 -14.49 -43.64
CA VAL A 537 -3.34 -14.35 -44.91
C VAL A 537 -2.28 -13.24 -44.79
N ARG A 538 -1.02 -13.58 -45.06
CA ARG A 538 0.10 -12.64 -45.24
C ARG A 538 0.34 -12.48 -46.74
N GLN A 539 -0.06 -11.34 -47.27
CA GLN A 539 0.07 -11.05 -48.70
C GLN A 539 1.45 -10.49 -49.05
N LYS A 540 1.82 -10.62 -50.32
CA LYS A 540 3.07 -10.07 -50.88
C LYS A 540 4.37 -10.57 -50.21
N VAL A 541 4.36 -11.78 -49.68
CA VAL A 541 5.54 -12.38 -49.01
C VAL A 541 6.54 -12.94 -50.03
N LYS A 542 7.81 -13.01 -49.62
CA LYS A 542 8.93 -13.51 -50.44
C LYS A 542 9.71 -14.54 -49.62
N SER A 543 10.22 -15.60 -50.27
CA SER A 543 11.08 -16.60 -49.63
C SER A 543 12.52 -16.07 -49.53
N PRO A 544 13.24 -16.21 -48.39
CA PRO A 544 12.77 -16.70 -47.10
C PRO A 544 11.92 -15.64 -46.36
N TYR A 545 10.84 -16.07 -45.69
CA TYR A 545 9.92 -15.18 -44.95
C TYR A 545 9.98 -15.43 -43.45
N VAL A 546 10.14 -14.37 -42.65
CA VAL A 546 10.07 -14.44 -41.19
C VAL A 546 8.61 -14.29 -40.76
N LEU A 547 8.01 -15.38 -40.29
CA LEU A 547 6.68 -15.39 -39.72
C LEU A 547 6.78 -15.00 -38.23
N ALA A 548 6.58 -13.72 -37.95
CA ALA A 548 6.63 -13.14 -36.60
C ALA A 548 5.22 -12.99 -35.98
N GLY A 549 5.20 -12.75 -34.65
CA GLY A 549 3.96 -12.54 -33.90
C GLY A 549 3.21 -13.84 -33.61
N LEU A 550 3.95 -14.92 -33.39
CA LEU A 550 3.40 -16.21 -32.97
C LEU A 550 3.29 -16.25 -31.44
N GLU A 551 2.32 -17.01 -30.95
CA GLU A 551 2.15 -17.28 -29.51
C GLU A 551 3.07 -18.42 -29.09
N SER A 552 3.63 -18.34 -27.89
CA SER A 552 4.51 -19.39 -27.34
C SER A 552 3.77 -20.70 -27.06
N GLU A 553 4.46 -21.83 -27.11
CA GLU A 553 3.93 -23.20 -26.94
C GLU A 553 2.73 -23.60 -27.82
N THR A 554 2.50 -22.91 -28.93
CA THR A 554 1.30 -23.06 -29.76
C THR A 554 1.61 -23.79 -31.06
N ASP A 555 0.71 -24.69 -31.46
CA ASP A 555 0.79 -25.40 -32.74
C ASP A 555 0.20 -24.53 -33.87
N TYR A 556 0.90 -24.45 -34.99
CA TYR A 556 0.51 -23.69 -36.18
C TYR A 556 0.50 -24.57 -37.41
N GLU A 557 -0.44 -24.32 -38.33
CA GLU A 557 -0.47 -24.90 -39.68
C GLU A 557 -0.29 -23.80 -40.74
N VAL A 558 0.60 -24.05 -41.71
CA VAL A 558 0.98 -23.07 -42.73
C VAL A 558 1.03 -23.66 -44.13
N TYR A 559 0.61 -22.89 -45.13
CA TYR A 559 0.85 -23.15 -46.55
C TYR A 559 1.07 -21.84 -47.34
N VAL A 560 1.63 -21.94 -48.54
CA VAL A 560 1.94 -20.78 -49.40
C VAL A 560 1.39 -20.98 -50.81
N GLU A 561 0.92 -19.90 -51.42
CA GLU A 561 0.43 -19.85 -52.80
C GLU A 561 1.17 -18.78 -53.61
N ALA A 562 1.36 -19.01 -54.91
CA ALA A 562 2.00 -18.06 -55.82
C ALA A 562 0.96 -17.23 -56.56
N VAL A 563 1.20 -15.93 -56.73
CA VAL A 563 0.26 -15.00 -57.38
C VAL A 563 0.92 -14.37 -58.62
N ASN A 564 0.25 -14.43 -59.77
CA ASN A 564 0.66 -13.75 -60.99
C ASN A 564 -0.37 -12.69 -61.44
N ALA A 565 -0.19 -12.09 -62.63
CA ALA A 565 -1.09 -11.06 -63.13
C ALA A 565 -2.51 -11.54 -63.49
N HIS A 566 -2.77 -12.85 -63.50
CA HIS A 566 -4.08 -13.44 -63.81
C HIS A 566 -4.79 -14.04 -62.60
N GLY A 567 -4.07 -14.33 -61.51
CA GLY A 567 -4.68 -14.81 -60.27
C GLY A 567 -3.74 -15.62 -59.39
N VAL A 568 -4.34 -16.40 -58.50
CA VAL A 568 -3.66 -17.19 -57.48
C VAL A 568 -3.52 -18.64 -57.92
N GLY A 569 -2.29 -19.17 -57.90
CA GLY A 569 -1.97 -20.56 -58.22
C GLY A 569 -2.41 -21.55 -57.13
N LEU A 570 -2.06 -22.83 -57.31
CA LEU A 570 -2.38 -23.87 -56.33
C LEU A 570 -1.59 -23.69 -55.02
N PRO A 571 -2.15 -24.06 -53.85
CA PRO A 571 -1.44 -24.00 -52.58
C PRO A 571 -0.35 -25.09 -52.48
N SER A 572 0.70 -24.80 -51.71
CA SER A 572 1.71 -25.79 -51.34
C SER A 572 1.16 -26.86 -50.39
N SER A 573 1.96 -27.89 -50.10
CA SER A 573 1.69 -28.79 -48.98
C SER A 573 1.61 -28.02 -47.66
N ARG A 574 0.60 -28.35 -46.84
CA ARG A 574 0.44 -27.79 -45.49
C ARG A 574 1.48 -28.39 -44.55
N ILE A 575 2.06 -27.57 -43.67
CA ILE A 575 3.04 -27.99 -42.67
C ILE A 575 2.60 -27.50 -41.31
N THR A 576 2.73 -28.35 -40.30
CA THR A 576 2.47 -28.02 -38.91
C THR A 576 3.77 -27.90 -38.12
N PHE A 577 3.86 -26.92 -37.22
CA PHE A 577 4.99 -26.77 -36.31
C PHE A 577 4.53 -26.18 -34.97
N ARG A 578 5.32 -26.39 -33.91
CA ARG A 578 5.05 -25.88 -32.56
C ARG A 578 6.10 -24.89 -32.11
N THR A 579 5.69 -23.72 -31.64
CA THR A 579 6.60 -22.70 -31.07
C THR A 579 7.18 -23.14 -29.72
N ALA A 580 8.34 -22.58 -29.38
CA ALA A 580 9.02 -22.86 -28.11
C ALA A 580 8.33 -22.17 -26.90
N SER A 581 8.76 -22.50 -25.68
CA SER A 581 8.18 -22.00 -24.43
C SER A 581 8.91 -20.78 -23.87
N LYS A 582 8.20 -19.65 -23.76
CA LYS A 582 8.74 -18.39 -23.20
C LYS A 582 9.13 -18.54 -21.72
N LEU A 583 8.37 -19.31 -20.95
CA LEU A 583 8.65 -19.60 -19.53
C LEU A 583 9.94 -20.39 -19.31
N VAL A 584 10.40 -21.14 -20.30
CA VAL A 584 11.65 -21.91 -20.23
C VAL A 584 12.83 -21.02 -20.62
N GLU A 585 12.65 -20.16 -21.62
CA GLU A 585 13.66 -19.18 -22.05
C GLU A 585 13.96 -18.16 -20.95
N GLU A 586 12.93 -17.58 -20.30
CA GLU A 586 13.08 -16.65 -19.17
C GLU A 586 13.87 -17.27 -18.00
N LYS A 587 13.64 -18.55 -17.68
CA LYS A 587 14.39 -19.26 -16.63
C LYS A 587 15.85 -19.50 -16.97
N ILE A 588 16.18 -19.62 -18.26
CA ILE A 588 17.56 -19.81 -18.73
C ILE A 588 18.28 -18.45 -18.75
N GLU A 589 17.62 -17.38 -19.22
CA GLU A 589 18.17 -16.02 -19.19
C GLU A 589 18.39 -15.51 -17.74
N GLU A 590 17.49 -15.80 -16.80
CA GLU A 590 17.67 -15.50 -15.38
C GLU A 590 18.85 -16.28 -14.75
N ALA A 591 19.11 -17.50 -15.22
CA ALA A 591 20.24 -18.31 -14.76
C ALA A 591 21.59 -17.84 -15.34
N GLU A 592 21.59 -17.16 -16.49
CA GLU A 592 22.79 -16.64 -17.15
C GLU A 592 23.16 -15.19 -16.74
N THR A 593 22.20 -14.42 -16.21
CA THR A 593 22.39 -12.98 -15.89
C THR A 593 22.85 -12.70 -14.45
N SER A 594 22.67 -13.62 -13.50
CA SER A 594 23.00 -13.39 -12.08
C SER A 594 24.22 -14.20 -11.61
N VAL A 595 25.40 -13.58 -11.66
CA VAL A 595 26.68 -14.16 -11.18
C VAL A 595 26.77 -14.18 -9.63
N TYR A 596 25.87 -13.49 -8.91
CA TYR A 596 25.85 -13.38 -7.44
C TYR A 596 24.51 -13.78 -6.84
N ASN A 597 24.52 -14.78 -5.95
CA ASN A 597 23.31 -15.30 -5.33
C ASN A 597 23.04 -14.66 -3.94
N VAL A 598 22.13 -13.68 -3.89
CA VAL A 598 21.72 -12.98 -2.66
C VAL A 598 21.14 -13.95 -1.63
N THR A 599 20.32 -14.90 -2.06
CA THR A 599 19.68 -15.88 -1.17
C THR A 599 20.71 -16.75 -0.47
N ARG A 600 21.76 -17.17 -1.19
CA ARG A 600 22.89 -17.89 -0.61
C ARG A 600 23.61 -17.06 0.45
N CYS A 601 23.89 -15.79 0.17
CA CYS A 601 24.50 -14.90 1.17
C CYS A 601 23.65 -14.81 2.44
N CYS A 602 22.32 -14.65 2.32
CA CYS A 602 21.44 -14.59 3.48
C CYS A 602 21.46 -15.86 4.32
N ILE A 603 21.53 -17.04 3.68
CA ILE A 603 21.64 -18.33 4.37
C ILE A 603 22.96 -18.40 5.14
N GLU A 604 24.08 -18.04 4.52
CA GLU A 604 25.41 -18.02 5.13
C GLU A 604 25.49 -16.99 6.29
N ALA A 605 24.84 -15.84 6.15
CA ALA A 605 24.71 -14.81 7.17
C ALA A 605 23.73 -15.16 8.31
N GLN A 606 23.13 -16.36 8.29
CA GLN A 606 22.16 -16.85 9.27
C GLN A 606 20.91 -15.95 9.40
N VAL A 607 20.41 -15.43 8.29
CA VAL A 607 19.10 -14.75 8.27
C VAL A 607 18.01 -15.77 8.61
N ASN A 608 17.06 -15.38 9.46
CA ASN A 608 15.96 -16.26 9.84
C ASN A 608 15.21 -16.76 8.60
N SER A 609 14.92 -18.06 8.54
CA SER A 609 14.20 -18.71 7.44
C SER A 609 12.91 -17.99 7.01
N VAL A 610 12.19 -17.38 7.96
CA VAL A 610 10.96 -16.61 7.69
C VAL A 610 11.22 -15.37 6.82
N CYS A 611 12.43 -14.82 6.86
CA CYS A 611 12.84 -13.62 6.15
C CYS A 611 13.51 -13.90 4.79
N LEU A 612 13.80 -15.16 4.46
CA LEU A 612 14.44 -15.55 3.19
C LEU A 612 13.68 -15.12 1.92
N PRO A 613 12.34 -15.04 1.88
CA PRO A 613 11.63 -14.54 0.69
C PRO A 613 12.06 -13.11 0.29
N ILE A 614 12.49 -12.29 1.25
CA ILE A 614 12.96 -10.92 1.02
C ILE A 614 14.42 -10.89 0.51
N CYS A 615 15.15 -12.01 0.58
CA CYS A 615 16.53 -12.14 0.11
C CYS A 615 16.62 -12.40 -1.41
N SER A 616 15.99 -11.52 -2.20
CA SER A 616 15.96 -11.56 -3.66
C SER A 616 15.85 -10.14 -4.21
N TYR A 617 16.50 -9.87 -5.35
CA TYR A 617 16.28 -8.61 -6.09
C TYR A 617 14.86 -8.50 -6.66
N ASN A 618 14.15 -9.63 -6.78
CA ASN A 618 12.75 -9.72 -7.20
C ASN A 618 11.79 -9.92 -6.02
N ALA A 619 12.18 -9.53 -4.79
CA ALA A 619 11.30 -9.61 -3.64
C ALA A 619 10.00 -8.82 -3.87
N LYS A 620 8.92 -9.23 -3.20
CA LYS A 620 7.61 -8.58 -3.34
C LYS A 620 7.38 -7.54 -2.26
N MET A 621 6.76 -6.42 -2.61
CA MET A 621 6.42 -5.36 -1.67
C MET A 621 5.37 -5.83 -0.65
N SER A 622 4.43 -6.67 -1.08
CA SER A 622 3.48 -7.37 -0.20
C SER A 622 4.18 -8.20 0.89
N GLU A 623 5.22 -8.96 0.53
CA GLU A 623 6.02 -9.77 1.45
C GLU A 623 6.84 -8.90 2.41
N ILE A 624 7.45 -7.82 1.92
CA ILE A 624 8.19 -6.86 2.77
C ILE A 624 7.25 -6.25 3.82
N LYS A 625 6.06 -5.79 3.41
CA LYS A 625 5.07 -5.20 4.34
C LYS A 625 4.61 -6.20 5.40
N LEU A 626 4.36 -7.45 5.01
CA LEU A 626 3.94 -8.51 5.92
C LEU A 626 5.02 -8.86 6.95
N LEU A 627 6.27 -8.93 6.49
CA LEU A 627 7.39 -9.43 7.27
C LEU A 627 8.20 -8.34 7.99
N ALA A 628 7.95 -7.04 7.70
CA ALA A 628 8.69 -5.92 8.28
C ALA A 628 8.76 -5.95 9.83
N GLY A 629 7.66 -6.32 10.49
CA GLY A 629 7.60 -6.40 11.96
C GLY A 629 8.43 -7.54 12.56
N VAL A 630 8.72 -8.60 11.79
CA VAL A 630 9.49 -9.77 12.23
C VAL A 630 10.94 -9.68 11.77
N CYS A 631 11.17 -9.23 10.54
CA CYS A 631 12.47 -9.20 9.89
C CYS A 631 13.23 -7.89 10.10
N GLY A 632 12.64 -6.89 10.76
CA GLY A 632 13.26 -5.59 10.99
C GLY A 632 14.63 -5.67 11.68
N THR A 633 14.80 -6.53 12.69
CA THR A 633 16.09 -6.69 13.39
C THR A 633 17.18 -7.30 12.51
N GLU A 634 16.80 -8.04 11.47
CA GLU A 634 17.69 -8.76 10.55
C GLU A 634 17.86 -8.00 9.21
N PHE A 635 17.16 -6.87 9.02
CA PHE A 635 17.13 -6.13 7.78
C PHE A 635 18.52 -5.66 7.32
N HIS A 636 19.39 -5.30 8.27
CA HIS A 636 20.79 -4.95 7.98
C HIS A 636 21.57 -6.09 7.30
N LYS A 637 21.28 -7.36 7.63
CA LYS A 637 21.91 -8.53 6.98
C LYS A 637 21.38 -8.72 5.56
N ILE A 638 20.07 -8.58 5.38
CA ILE A 638 19.40 -8.66 4.07
C ILE A 638 19.97 -7.58 3.14
N LEU A 639 20.07 -6.35 3.63
CA LEU A 639 20.57 -5.21 2.87
C LEU A 639 22.05 -5.38 2.49
N ARG A 640 22.89 -5.83 3.43
CA ARG A 640 24.32 -6.12 3.20
C ARG A 640 24.52 -7.23 2.17
N CYS A 641 23.72 -8.29 2.23
CA CYS A 641 23.70 -9.33 1.19
C CYS A 641 23.17 -8.79 -0.14
N GLY A 642 22.16 -7.92 -0.13
CA GLY A 642 21.66 -7.25 -1.34
C GLY A 642 22.76 -6.43 -2.04
N ALA A 643 23.51 -5.60 -1.31
CA ALA A 643 24.63 -4.85 -1.87
C ALA A 643 25.80 -5.75 -2.31
N GLY A 644 25.94 -6.93 -1.68
CA GLY A 644 26.97 -7.92 -1.99
C GLY A 644 28.40 -7.43 -1.79
N GLY A 645 28.59 -6.42 -0.92
CA GLY A 645 29.91 -5.84 -0.64
C GLY A 645 30.49 -4.98 -1.76
N ARG A 646 29.64 -4.44 -2.63
CA ARG A 646 30.01 -3.60 -3.78
C ARG A 646 29.63 -2.14 -3.54
N ASN A 647 30.36 -1.21 -4.16
CA ASN A 647 30.11 0.22 -4.02
C ASN A 647 29.12 0.73 -5.07
N HIS A 648 27.83 0.82 -4.74
CA HIS A 648 26.78 1.24 -5.69
C HIS A 648 26.51 2.75 -5.69
N LEU A 649 27.36 3.55 -5.03
CA LEU A 649 27.15 4.99 -4.86
C LEU A 649 27.04 5.74 -6.20
N SER A 650 27.83 5.34 -7.20
CA SER A 650 27.77 5.95 -8.55
C SER A 650 26.43 5.68 -9.23
N CYS A 651 25.93 4.44 -9.16
CA CYS A 651 24.63 4.05 -9.70
C CYS A 651 23.49 4.77 -8.98
N CYS A 652 23.49 4.75 -7.65
CA CYS A 652 22.43 5.39 -6.87
C CYS A 652 22.33 6.90 -7.10
N ASN A 653 23.48 7.59 -7.20
CA ASN A 653 23.48 9.01 -7.55
C ASN A 653 22.90 9.25 -8.95
N ARG A 654 23.26 8.40 -9.93
CA ARG A 654 22.71 8.47 -11.30
C ARG A 654 21.19 8.27 -11.32
N ARG A 655 20.69 7.34 -10.49
CA ARG A 655 19.26 7.02 -10.35
C ARG A 655 18.49 7.93 -9.38
N GLY A 656 19.08 9.04 -8.93
CA GLY A 656 18.38 10.06 -8.13
C GLY A 656 18.05 9.64 -6.69
N VAL A 657 18.78 8.68 -6.11
CA VAL A 657 18.64 8.36 -4.69
C VAL A 657 19.13 9.55 -3.85
N PRO A 658 18.32 10.09 -2.91
CA PRO A 658 18.69 11.29 -2.16
C PRO A 658 19.87 11.03 -1.22
N SER A 659 20.62 12.08 -0.87
CA SER A 659 21.85 11.99 -0.08
C SER A 659 21.70 11.27 1.27
N GLY A 660 20.55 11.44 1.94
CA GLY A 660 20.23 10.74 3.19
C GLY A 660 20.05 9.22 3.04
N CYS A 661 19.84 8.72 1.82
CA CYS A 661 19.64 7.30 1.52
C CYS A 661 20.85 6.64 0.84
N LEU A 662 21.91 7.38 0.54
CA LEU A 662 23.08 6.87 -0.18
C LEU A 662 23.88 5.82 0.61
N SER A 663 23.80 5.82 1.94
CA SER A 663 24.40 4.78 2.78
C SER A 663 23.81 3.39 2.50
N ILE A 664 22.51 3.33 2.18
CA ILE A 664 21.81 2.09 1.83
C ILE A 664 22.42 1.47 0.58
N CYS A 665 22.91 2.30 -0.36
CA CYS A 665 23.55 1.84 -1.59
C CYS A 665 24.86 1.07 -1.35
N ASN A 666 25.47 1.23 -0.18
CA ASN A 666 26.63 0.43 0.24
C ASN A 666 26.24 -0.67 1.22
N GLY A 667 24.93 -0.94 1.41
CA GLY A 667 24.45 -1.94 2.35
C GLY A 667 24.46 -1.49 3.81
N VAL A 668 24.57 -0.18 4.08
CA VAL A 668 24.75 0.39 5.42
C VAL A 668 23.52 1.19 5.84
N ILE A 669 23.16 1.09 7.12
CA ILE A 669 22.08 1.87 7.74
C ILE A 669 22.72 2.78 8.78
N VAL A 670 22.60 4.10 8.60
CA VAL A 670 23.25 5.10 9.46
C VAL A 670 22.30 5.57 10.57
N ASP A 671 21.02 5.73 10.25
CA ASP A 671 19.98 6.17 11.19
C ASP A 671 19.18 4.99 11.77
N SER A 672 18.16 5.26 12.60
CA SER A 672 17.23 4.20 13.01
C SER A 672 16.52 3.60 11.78
N LEU A 673 16.34 2.27 11.79
CA LEU A 673 15.69 1.53 10.71
C LEU A 673 14.35 2.15 10.29
N ILE A 674 13.57 2.63 11.26
CA ILE A 674 12.26 3.25 11.03
C ILE A 674 12.41 4.56 10.25
N SER A 675 13.35 5.42 10.65
CA SER A 675 13.62 6.70 9.97
C SER A 675 14.12 6.48 8.54
N THR A 676 15.00 5.50 8.35
CA THR A 676 15.51 5.14 7.03
C THR A 676 14.41 4.56 6.15
N ALA A 677 13.55 3.69 6.69
CA ALA A 677 12.43 3.13 5.95
C ALA A 677 11.43 4.23 5.50
N THR A 678 11.05 5.16 6.39
CA THR A 678 10.08 6.20 6.03
C THR A 678 10.61 7.18 4.98
N SER A 679 11.91 7.47 5.00
CA SER A 679 12.54 8.43 4.07
C SER A 679 13.01 7.81 2.75
N CYS A 680 13.36 6.52 2.74
CA CYS A 680 14.04 5.89 1.60
C CYS A 680 13.21 4.82 0.86
N VAL A 681 12.07 4.36 1.41
CA VAL A 681 11.25 3.31 0.77
C VAL A 681 10.75 3.70 -0.62
N SER A 682 10.47 4.98 -0.87
CA SER A 682 10.08 5.46 -2.21
C SER A 682 11.18 5.30 -3.27
N TYR A 683 12.41 5.00 -2.86
CA TYR A 683 13.58 4.81 -3.72
C TYR A 683 14.11 3.37 -3.68
N ILE A 684 13.39 2.44 -3.03
CA ILE A 684 13.86 1.06 -2.85
C ILE A 684 14.05 0.34 -4.18
N GLY A 685 13.23 0.62 -5.19
CA GLY A 685 13.38 0.09 -6.54
C GLY A 685 14.67 0.54 -7.21
N ASN A 686 15.00 1.84 -7.10
CA ASN A 686 16.26 2.41 -7.63
C ASN A 686 17.48 1.71 -7.00
N ILE A 687 17.42 1.46 -5.69
CA ILE A 687 18.51 0.82 -4.94
C ILE A 687 18.63 -0.66 -5.32
N ALA A 688 17.53 -1.41 -5.33
CA ALA A 688 17.52 -2.82 -5.68
C ALA A 688 18.01 -3.08 -7.11
N GLN A 689 17.63 -2.21 -8.04
CA GLN A 689 18.10 -2.31 -9.42
C GLN A 689 19.59 -1.95 -9.54
N CYS A 690 20.08 -0.97 -8.78
CA CYS A 690 21.52 -0.72 -8.69
C CYS A 690 22.28 -1.92 -8.13
N PHE A 691 21.73 -2.60 -7.12
CA PHE A 691 22.34 -3.80 -6.59
C PHE A 691 22.47 -4.90 -7.64
N GLU A 692 21.38 -5.21 -8.32
CA GLU A 692 21.35 -6.22 -9.38
C GLU A 692 22.32 -5.87 -10.52
N GLU A 693 22.26 -4.65 -11.05
CA GLU A 693 23.17 -4.13 -12.07
C GLU A 693 24.63 -4.24 -11.62
N GLY A 694 24.94 -3.74 -10.43
CA GLY A 694 26.29 -3.73 -9.92
C GLY A 694 26.83 -5.14 -9.63
N THR A 695 25.99 -6.15 -9.41
CA THR A 695 26.51 -7.52 -9.24
C THR A 695 27.09 -8.14 -10.51
N GLY A 696 26.68 -7.66 -11.68
CA GLY A 696 27.27 -8.05 -12.97
C GLY A 696 28.53 -7.26 -13.35
N PHE A 697 28.65 -6.00 -12.90
CA PHE A 697 29.68 -5.07 -13.38
C PHE A 697 30.75 -4.67 -12.34
N LEU A 698 30.43 -4.66 -11.05
CA LEU A 698 31.34 -4.21 -9.98
C LEU A 698 32.01 -5.41 -9.29
N PRO A 699 33.30 -5.28 -8.90
CA PRO A 699 34.01 -6.36 -8.25
C PRO A 699 33.51 -6.53 -6.80
N GLY A 700 33.37 -7.77 -6.35
CA GLY A 700 33.08 -8.08 -4.95
C GLY A 700 34.27 -7.78 -4.03
N PRO A 701 34.08 -7.77 -2.69
CA PRO A 701 35.17 -7.53 -1.75
C PRO A 701 36.13 -8.73 -1.71
N VAL A 702 37.41 -8.47 -1.40
CA VAL A 702 38.37 -9.54 -1.17
C VAL A 702 38.04 -10.29 0.12
N SER A 703 38.36 -11.59 0.16
CA SER A 703 38.14 -12.43 1.34
C SER A 703 39.46 -12.91 1.93
N GLY A 704 39.45 -13.34 3.20
CA GLY A 704 40.63 -13.94 3.83
C GLY A 704 41.87 -13.04 3.94
N LEU A 705 41.70 -11.71 4.03
CA LEU A 705 42.82 -10.79 4.26
C LEU A 705 43.54 -11.14 5.57
N HIS A 706 44.84 -11.36 5.49
CA HIS A 706 45.70 -11.62 6.64
C HIS A 706 47.11 -11.08 6.40
N ALA A 707 47.88 -10.97 7.47
CA ALA A 707 49.26 -10.54 7.42
C ALA A 707 50.22 -11.45 8.18
N VAL A 708 51.45 -11.44 7.70
CA VAL A 708 52.61 -12.05 8.33
C VAL A 708 53.69 -10.98 8.49
N VAL A 709 54.16 -10.76 9.73
CA VAL A 709 55.25 -9.82 10.01
C VAL A 709 56.56 -10.39 9.43
N VAL A 710 57.18 -9.64 8.52
CA VAL A 710 58.43 -10.02 7.85
C VAL A 710 59.64 -9.51 8.64
N ASP A 711 59.61 -8.24 9.05
CA ASP A 711 60.60 -7.63 9.94
C ASP A 711 59.99 -6.48 10.79
N GLU A 712 60.81 -5.77 11.58
CA GLU A 712 60.37 -4.66 12.46
C GLU A 712 59.79 -3.44 11.71
N HIS A 713 59.92 -3.40 10.39
CA HIS A 713 59.57 -2.28 9.51
C HIS A 713 58.77 -2.73 8.27
N SER A 714 58.43 -4.01 8.15
CA SER A 714 57.72 -4.54 6.98
C SER A 714 56.77 -5.70 7.31
N ILE A 715 55.66 -5.72 6.58
CA ILE A 715 54.60 -6.72 6.69
C ILE A 715 54.25 -7.25 5.30
N LEU A 716 54.01 -8.55 5.20
CA LEU A 716 53.47 -9.21 4.02
C LEU A 716 51.97 -9.39 4.21
N LEU A 717 51.20 -8.90 3.25
CA LEU A 717 49.75 -9.05 3.16
C LEU A 717 49.39 -10.09 2.11
N GLU A 718 48.42 -10.93 2.42
CA GLU A 718 47.85 -11.92 1.51
C GLU A 718 46.32 -11.93 1.63
N TRP A 719 45.63 -12.13 0.52
CA TRP A 719 44.16 -12.22 0.46
C TRP A 719 43.71 -13.14 -0.67
N ASN A 720 42.42 -13.49 -0.66
CA ASN A 720 41.77 -14.22 -1.74
C ASN A 720 41.04 -13.24 -2.66
N ALA A 721 41.13 -13.49 -3.97
CA ALA A 721 40.33 -12.76 -4.95
C ALA A 721 38.82 -12.99 -4.71
N PRO A 722 37.94 -12.05 -5.12
CA PRO A 722 36.49 -12.23 -5.03
C PRO A 722 36.00 -13.47 -5.79
N GLU A 723 34.95 -14.15 -5.31
CA GLU A 723 34.35 -15.27 -6.04
C GLU A 723 33.76 -14.80 -7.40
N ASN A 724 33.93 -15.60 -8.46
CA ASN A 724 33.53 -15.29 -9.85
C ASN A 724 34.28 -14.09 -10.49
N SER A 725 35.60 -14.10 -10.39
CA SER A 725 36.56 -13.00 -10.62
C SER A 725 36.89 -12.60 -12.07
N THR A 726 35.98 -12.73 -13.05
CA THR A 726 36.35 -12.45 -14.45
C THR A 726 36.60 -10.96 -14.78
N SER A 727 36.54 -10.03 -13.81
CA SER A 727 36.64 -8.59 -14.09
C SER A 727 37.37 -7.74 -13.03
N VAL A 728 38.35 -8.24 -12.25
CA VAL A 728 39.19 -7.37 -11.39
C VAL A 728 40.44 -6.90 -12.15
N THR A 729 40.69 -5.59 -12.22
CA THR A 729 41.90 -5.02 -12.85
C THR A 729 43.09 -4.97 -11.90
N ASP A 730 42.85 -4.49 -10.68
CA ASP A 730 43.87 -4.31 -9.64
C ASP A 730 43.25 -4.19 -8.24
N TYR A 731 44.11 -4.27 -7.22
CA TYR A 731 43.77 -4.14 -5.80
C TYR A 731 44.41 -2.87 -5.23
N VAL A 732 43.67 -2.12 -4.44
CA VAL A 732 44.15 -0.95 -3.72
C VAL A 732 44.25 -1.29 -2.24
N VAL A 733 45.47 -1.31 -1.72
CA VAL A 733 45.79 -1.53 -0.31
C VAL A 733 45.84 -0.18 0.38
N HIS A 734 44.95 0.03 1.34
CA HIS A 734 44.92 1.20 2.18
C HIS A 734 45.58 0.89 3.53
N TYR A 735 46.46 1.76 4.02
CA TYR A 735 47.10 1.61 5.32
C TYR A 735 47.31 2.94 6.04
N GLN A 736 47.18 2.95 7.37
CA GLN A 736 47.43 4.13 8.19
C GLN A 736 47.97 3.74 9.57
N LYS A 737 48.85 4.57 10.10
CA LYS A 737 49.32 4.47 11.48
C LYS A 737 48.21 4.96 12.42
N VAL A 738 47.94 4.21 13.48
CA VAL A 738 46.94 4.56 14.49
C VAL A 738 47.60 5.38 15.58
N ASP A 739 47.15 6.61 15.77
CA ASP A 739 47.53 7.50 16.86
C ASP A 739 46.38 7.54 17.89
N ASN A 740 46.64 8.00 19.13
CA ASN A 740 45.62 8.07 20.19
C ASN A 740 44.36 8.88 19.81
N THR A 741 44.45 9.78 18.82
CA THR A 741 43.31 10.55 18.30
C THR A 741 42.53 9.83 17.20
N SER A 742 43.19 9.00 16.37
CA SER A 742 42.54 8.24 15.28
C SER A 742 41.94 6.91 15.73
N MET A 743 42.24 6.48 16.96
CA MET A 743 41.66 5.26 17.57
C MET A 743 40.13 5.34 17.78
N HIS A 744 39.56 6.56 17.83
CA HIS A 744 38.12 6.79 18.05
C HIS A 744 37.40 7.41 16.85
N GLU A 745 38.06 7.55 15.69
CA GLU A 745 37.39 8.02 14.48
C GLU A 745 36.50 6.93 13.91
N THR A 746 35.22 7.22 13.73
CA THR A 746 34.24 6.31 13.11
C THR A 746 34.42 6.16 11.61
N LEU A 747 35.06 7.14 10.96
CA LEU A 747 35.33 7.16 9.52
C LEU A 747 36.81 6.89 9.28
N LEU A 748 37.13 5.65 8.91
CA LEU A 748 38.50 5.24 8.57
C LEU A 748 38.93 5.85 7.24
N ARG A 749 39.59 7.01 7.30
CA ARG A 749 40.28 7.62 6.16
C ARG A 749 41.74 7.22 6.18
N LEU A 750 42.04 6.12 5.50
CA LEU A 750 43.42 5.66 5.38
C LEU A 750 44.11 6.43 4.27
N ASP A 751 45.05 7.29 4.66
CA ASP A 751 45.73 8.27 3.80
C ASP A 751 46.70 7.63 2.80
N ASN A 752 47.33 6.50 3.15
CA ASN A 752 48.30 5.85 2.26
C ASN A 752 47.64 4.76 1.42
N GLN A 753 47.97 4.75 0.13
CA GLN A 753 47.43 3.81 -0.87
C GLN A 753 48.55 3.16 -1.67
N LEU A 754 48.46 1.85 -1.88
CA LEU A 754 49.36 1.08 -2.73
C LEU A 754 48.54 0.21 -3.68
N ASN A 755 48.93 0.17 -4.96
CA ASN A 755 48.24 -0.64 -5.96
C ASN A 755 49.00 -1.96 -6.20
N SER A 756 48.28 -3.07 -6.33
CA SER A 756 48.84 -4.39 -6.66
C SER A 756 47.95 -5.12 -7.66
N THR A 757 48.55 -5.81 -8.62
CA THR A 757 47.82 -6.71 -9.55
C THR A 757 47.78 -8.15 -9.06
N SER A 758 48.62 -8.51 -8.08
CA SER A 758 48.63 -9.81 -7.41
C SER A 758 47.80 -9.80 -6.13
N THR A 759 47.44 -10.99 -5.62
CA THR A 759 46.73 -11.17 -4.35
C THR A 759 47.65 -11.13 -3.11
N THR A 760 48.86 -10.62 -3.28
CA THR A 760 49.86 -10.44 -2.23
C THR A 760 50.55 -9.09 -2.38
N MET A 761 50.96 -8.49 -1.26
CA MET A 761 51.66 -7.20 -1.24
C MET A 761 52.51 -7.03 0.02
N THR A 762 53.73 -6.51 -0.12
CA THR A 762 54.59 -6.18 1.02
C THR A 762 54.59 -4.68 1.27
N ILE A 763 54.19 -4.26 2.48
CA ILE A 763 54.30 -2.86 2.92
C ILE A 763 55.63 -2.69 3.65
N THR A 764 56.45 -1.73 3.23
CA THR A 764 57.78 -1.44 3.78
C THR A 764 57.85 -0.03 4.34
N GLY A 765 58.80 0.22 5.25
CA GLY A 765 59.03 1.56 5.82
C GLY A 765 58.11 1.89 6.99
N LEU A 766 57.57 0.87 7.64
CA LEU A 766 56.75 0.99 8.84
C LEU A 766 57.63 1.25 10.07
N GLN A 767 57.07 1.91 11.08
CA GLN A 767 57.75 2.21 12.34
C GLN A 767 57.57 1.08 13.36
N GLU A 768 58.64 0.71 14.06
CA GLU A 768 58.62 -0.28 15.14
C GLU A 768 57.71 0.16 16.30
N ASN A 769 57.01 -0.81 16.91
CA ASN A 769 56.12 -0.64 18.06
C ASN A 769 54.98 0.36 17.82
N GLN A 770 54.48 0.41 16.58
CA GLN A 770 53.32 1.20 16.18
C GLN A 770 52.21 0.29 15.65
N LEU A 771 50.98 0.70 15.90
CA LEU A 771 49.76 0.04 15.44
C LEU A 771 49.37 0.57 14.06
N TYR A 772 48.99 -0.32 13.15
CA TYR A 772 48.50 0.03 11.82
C TYR A 772 47.14 -0.59 11.54
N HIS A 773 46.27 0.19 10.90
CA HIS A 773 45.03 -0.28 10.28
C HIS A 773 45.23 -0.44 8.79
N ILE A 774 44.79 -1.58 8.24
CA ILE A 774 44.98 -1.93 6.84
C ILE A 774 43.71 -2.58 6.30
N PHE A 775 43.29 -2.19 5.11
CA PHE A 775 42.28 -2.94 4.36
C PHE A 775 42.60 -2.92 2.87
N VAL A 776 41.97 -3.82 2.12
CA VAL A 776 42.14 -3.95 0.68
C VAL A 776 40.80 -3.78 -0.02
N VAL A 777 40.81 -3.05 -1.14
CA VAL A 777 39.67 -2.81 -2.03
C VAL A 777 39.99 -3.38 -3.41
N ALA A 778 39.05 -4.13 -4.01
CA ALA A 778 39.17 -4.57 -5.40
C ALA A 778 38.63 -3.50 -6.35
N ARG A 779 39.26 -3.30 -7.51
CA ARG A 779 38.87 -2.31 -8.51
C ARG A 779 38.80 -2.91 -9.91
N ASN A 780 37.92 -2.35 -10.72
CA ASN A 780 37.85 -2.57 -12.16
C ASN A 780 37.49 -1.29 -12.92
N GLU A 781 37.29 -1.39 -14.24
CA GLU A 781 36.93 -0.26 -15.11
C GLU A 781 35.60 0.41 -14.72
N ASN A 782 34.69 -0.33 -14.07
CA ASN A 782 33.34 0.12 -13.73
C ASN A 782 33.23 0.68 -12.30
N GLY A 783 34.16 0.35 -11.40
CA GLY A 783 34.16 0.86 -10.03
C GLY A 783 34.95 -0.01 -9.04
N THR A 784 34.55 0.04 -7.77
CA THR A 784 35.26 -0.61 -6.66
C THR A 784 34.35 -1.50 -5.83
N SER A 785 34.95 -2.45 -5.12
CA SER A 785 34.30 -3.12 -4.00
C SER A 785 34.17 -2.17 -2.80
N LEU A 786 33.42 -2.60 -1.77
CA LEU A 786 33.57 -2.04 -0.43
C LEU A 786 34.89 -2.54 0.22
N PRO A 787 35.37 -1.86 1.28
CA PRO A 787 36.53 -2.33 2.04
C PRO A 787 36.35 -3.75 2.56
N SER A 788 37.44 -4.52 2.55
CA SER A 788 37.51 -5.79 3.26
C SER A 788 37.49 -5.60 4.79
N SER A 789 37.44 -6.72 5.52
CA SER A 789 37.72 -6.74 6.96
C SER A 789 39.04 -6.00 7.26
N ILE A 790 39.08 -5.27 8.37
CA ILE A 790 40.24 -4.47 8.77
C ILE A 790 41.27 -5.37 9.44
N LEU A 791 42.50 -5.30 8.96
CA LEU A 791 43.64 -5.87 9.62
C LEU A 791 44.25 -4.83 10.58
N GLU A 792 44.40 -5.26 11.83
CA GLU A 792 45.03 -4.48 12.89
C GLU A 792 46.31 -5.19 13.35
N ILE A 793 47.46 -4.53 13.21
CA ILE A 793 48.75 -5.14 13.51
C ILE A 793 49.71 -4.17 14.19
N ASN A 794 50.31 -4.61 15.30
CA ASN A 794 51.40 -3.92 15.97
C ASN A 794 52.73 -4.58 15.60
N LEU A 795 53.68 -3.81 15.09
CA LEU A 795 54.99 -4.33 14.68
C LEU A 795 55.92 -4.46 15.88
N VAL A 796 56.01 -5.66 16.46
CA VAL A 796 56.92 -5.98 17.57
C VAL A 796 57.97 -6.99 17.14
N LYS A 797 59.23 -6.76 17.52
CA LYS A 797 60.42 -7.57 17.18
C LYS A 797 60.30 -9.08 17.49
N SER A 798 59.45 -9.47 18.43
CA SER A 798 59.17 -10.86 18.82
C SER A 798 58.21 -11.59 17.88
N ASP A 799 57.47 -10.87 17.04
CA ASP A 799 56.29 -11.40 16.33
C ASP A 799 56.61 -11.92 14.92
N LYS A 800 57.87 -12.26 14.63
CA LYS A 800 58.25 -12.87 13.34
C LYS A 800 57.43 -14.14 13.09
N ASN A 801 56.75 -14.20 11.95
CA ASN A 801 55.83 -15.27 11.54
C ASN A 801 54.48 -15.31 12.31
N LYS A 802 54.11 -14.28 13.07
CA LYS A 802 52.78 -14.21 13.69
C LYS A 802 51.73 -13.94 12.61
N TRP A 803 50.75 -14.83 12.53
CA TRP A 803 49.62 -14.75 11.64
C TRP A 803 48.53 -13.86 12.26
N VAL A 804 48.13 -12.80 11.57
CA VAL A 804 47.06 -11.89 12.02
C VAL A 804 45.98 -11.82 10.95
N ASN A 805 44.75 -12.16 11.31
CA ASN A 805 43.61 -12.08 10.40
C ASN A 805 42.99 -10.68 10.43
N GLY A 806 42.45 -10.25 9.29
CA GLY A 806 41.50 -9.15 9.26
C GLY A 806 40.21 -9.51 10.00
N VAL A 807 39.74 -8.59 10.84
CA VAL A 807 38.49 -8.66 11.61
C VAL A 807 37.53 -7.56 11.17
N THR A 808 36.27 -7.63 11.59
CA THR A 808 35.30 -6.58 11.23
C THR A 808 35.66 -5.24 11.87
N SER A 809 35.18 -4.14 11.30
CA SER A 809 35.24 -2.85 11.98
C SER A 809 34.49 -2.87 13.32
N PRO A 810 34.73 -1.91 14.22
CA PRO A 810 33.92 -1.74 15.41
C PRO A 810 32.43 -1.52 15.08
N PRO A 811 31.51 -1.93 15.96
CA PRO A 811 30.16 -1.36 15.98
C PRO A 811 30.22 0.15 16.19
N HIS A 812 29.20 0.86 15.73
CA HIS A 812 29.17 2.33 15.75
C HIS A 812 27.76 2.87 16.04
N SER A 813 27.65 4.18 16.27
CA SER A 813 26.38 4.88 16.53
C SER A 813 25.64 4.33 17.76
N LEU A 814 26.38 4.13 18.85
CA LEU A 814 25.82 3.75 20.15
C LEU A 814 24.91 4.86 20.69
N ALA A 815 23.69 4.49 21.06
CA ALA A 815 22.69 5.41 21.56
C ALA A 815 21.85 4.81 22.69
N VAL A 816 21.30 5.69 23.54
CA VAL A 816 20.28 5.32 24.52
C VAL A 816 18.91 5.40 23.86
N ALA A 817 18.26 4.25 23.65
CA ALA A 817 16.92 4.20 23.05
C ALA A 817 15.82 4.57 24.07
N SER A 818 15.99 4.14 25.32
CA SER A 818 15.07 4.46 26.44
C SER A 818 15.77 4.24 27.78
N HIS A 819 15.31 4.89 28.84
CA HIS A 819 15.89 4.80 30.18
C HIS A 819 14.85 5.05 31.27
N SER A 820 15.22 4.69 32.49
CA SER A 820 14.47 4.90 33.74
C SER A 820 15.48 5.03 34.89
N ALA A 821 14.99 5.08 36.13
CA ALA A 821 15.83 5.11 37.33
C ALA A 821 16.57 3.78 37.60
N THR A 822 16.11 2.66 37.03
CA THR A 822 16.68 1.32 37.33
C THR A 822 17.07 0.52 36.09
N TRP A 823 16.92 1.07 34.90
CA TRP A 823 17.26 0.39 33.67
C TRP A 823 17.55 1.38 32.53
N VAL A 824 18.35 0.93 31.57
CA VAL A 824 18.70 1.68 30.35
C VAL A 824 18.75 0.71 29.18
N THR A 825 18.11 1.08 28.06
CA THR A 825 18.17 0.34 26.81
C THR A 825 19.17 1.00 25.86
N ILE A 826 20.20 0.24 25.49
CA ILE A 826 21.27 0.66 24.58
C ILE A 826 21.05 0.02 23.20
N THR A 827 21.31 0.77 22.15
CA THR A 827 21.24 0.33 20.74
C THR A 827 22.47 0.79 19.98
N TRP A 828 22.90 0.04 18.96
CA TRP A 828 24.03 0.38 18.10
C TRP A 828 23.81 -0.09 16.65
N GLN A 829 24.66 0.36 15.74
CA GLN A 829 24.73 -0.13 14.36
C GLN A 829 25.81 -1.20 14.21
N PRO A 830 25.60 -2.20 13.32
CA PRO A 830 26.61 -3.22 12.98
C PRO A 830 27.91 -2.63 12.40
N PRO A 831 29.01 -3.42 12.35
CA PRO A 831 30.24 -3.03 11.67
C PRO A 831 30.04 -2.61 10.21
N GLU A 832 30.48 -1.40 9.86
CA GLU A 832 30.46 -0.88 8.49
C GLU A 832 31.32 -1.72 7.54
N PHE A 833 32.50 -2.19 7.98
CA PHE A 833 33.42 -2.98 7.15
C PHE A 833 33.48 -4.42 7.61
N SER A 834 32.99 -5.31 6.77
CA SER A 834 32.88 -6.73 7.06
C SER A 834 32.49 -7.50 5.80
N HIS A 835 32.90 -8.76 5.64
CA HIS A 835 32.57 -9.55 4.44
C HIS A 835 31.08 -9.95 4.38
N PRO A 836 30.28 -9.71 3.31
CA PRO A 836 28.81 -9.74 3.34
C PRO A 836 28.13 -10.92 4.06
N SER A 837 28.65 -12.14 3.90
CA SER A 837 28.16 -13.37 4.54
C SER A 837 28.74 -13.67 5.93
N GLU A 838 29.51 -12.76 6.51
CA GLU A 838 30.20 -12.94 7.79
C GLU A 838 29.23 -12.87 8.96
N ILE A 839 29.32 -13.88 9.84
CA ILE A 839 28.49 -14.01 11.04
C ILE A 839 29.08 -13.13 12.15
N ILE A 840 28.28 -12.16 12.61
CA ILE A 840 28.68 -11.17 13.61
C ILE A 840 27.81 -11.33 14.86
N THR A 841 28.46 -11.46 16.01
CA THR A 841 27.83 -11.39 17.34
C THR A 841 28.45 -10.24 18.13
N TYR A 842 27.90 -9.87 19.28
CA TYR A 842 28.33 -8.70 20.04
C TYR A 842 28.68 -9.05 21.48
N ARG A 843 29.69 -8.36 22.03
CA ARG A 843 29.99 -8.33 23.46
C ARG A 843 29.81 -6.91 23.97
N LEU A 844 28.83 -6.72 24.85
CA LEU A 844 28.57 -5.46 25.51
C LEU A 844 29.28 -5.43 26.86
N TYR A 845 30.01 -4.35 27.11
CA TYR A 845 30.72 -4.07 28.34
C TYR A 845 30.04 -2.89 29.02
N HIS A 846 29.65 -3.03 30.28
CA HIS A 846 29.11 -1.92 31.05
C HIS A 846 29.66 -1.89 32.47
N LYS A 847 29.78 -0.70 33.06
CA LYS A 847 30.04 -0.52 34.50
C LYS A 847 29.52 0.81 35.00
N SER A 848 29.24 0.90 36.29
CA SER A 848 29.07 2.20 36.95
C SER A 848 30.40 2.97 36.92
N THR A 849 30.35 4.31 36.91
CA THR A 849 31.56 5.14 37.07
C THR A 849 32.28 4.90 38.41
N THR A 850 31.58 4.35 39.40
CA THR A 850 32.15 3.97 40.71
C THR A 850 32.75 2.57 40.74
N GLU A 851 32.52 1.75 39.72
CA GLU A 851 33.00 0.37 39.64
C GLU A 851 34.30 0.27 38.84
N ASP A 852 35.21 -0.58 39.29
CA ASP A 852 36.49 -0.79 38.60
C ASP A 852 36.36 -1.77 37.42
N GLN A 853 35.59 -2.85 37.58
CA GLN A 853 35.46 -3.92 36.59
C GLN A 853 34.22 -3.74 35.70
N PHE A 854 34.35 -4.14 34.42
CA PHE A 854 33.23 -4.19 33.48
C PHE A 854 32.45 -5.50 33.61
N HIS A 855 31.13 -5.39 33.64
CA HIS A 855 30.24 -6.51 33.39
C HIS A 855 30.14 -6.77 31.89
N VAL A 856 30.17 -8.04 31.49
CA VAL A 856 30.21 -8.46 30.09
C VAL A 856 28.96 -9.24 29.73
N LYS A 857 28.34 -8.93 28.59
CA LYS A 857 27.19 -9.64 28.05
C LYS A 857 27.37 -10.00 26.58
N ASN A 858 27.25 -11.28 26.25
CA ASN A 858 27.25 -11.78 24.87
C ASN A 858 25.84 -11.66 24.28
N LEU A 859 25.73 -11.13 23.06
CA LEU A 859 24.48 -10.77 22.39
C LEU A 859 24.56 -11.11 20.90
N THR A 860 23.40 -11.35 20.28
CA THR A 860 23.25 -11.55 18.83
C THR A 860 22.52 -10.40 18.14
N LEU A 861 21.82 -9.59 18.93
CA LEU A 861 21.04 -8.44 18.48
C LEU A 861 21.83 -7.15 18.74
N THR A 862 21.47 -6.09 18.01
CA THR A 862 22.06 -4.75 18.13
C THR A 862 21.40 -3.86 19.20
N SER A 863 20.74 -4.49 20.18
CA SER A 863 19.98 -3.83 21.25
C SER A 863 20.04 -4.64 22.54
N TYR A 864 20.15 -3.96 23.67
CA TYR A 864 20.11 -4.60 25.00
C TYR A 864 19.56 -3.67 26.08
N MET A 865 18.63 -4.20 26.90
CA MET A 865 18.13 -3.52 28.09
C MET A 865 18.94 -3.94 29.32
N MET A 866 19.75 -3.03 29.84
CA MET A 866 20.46 -3.17 31.12
C MET A 866 19.47 -2.88 32.25
N SER A 867 19.20 -3.86 33.11
CA SER A 867 18.26 -3.73 34.23
C SER A 867 18.94 -3.89 35.59
N GLY A 868 18.31 -3.39 36.66
CA GLY A 868 18.84 -3.49 38.02
C GLY A 868 19.94 -2.47 38.31
N LEU A 869 19.89 -1.33 37.64
CA LEU A 869 20.83 -0.23 37.77
C LEU A 869 20.47 0.65 38.98
N SER A 870 21.48 1.35 39.50
CA SER A 870 21.32 2.30 40.59
C SER A 870 20.77 3.64 40.06
N PRO A 871 19.79 4.26 40.73
CA PRO A 871 19.25 5.56 40.33
C PRO A 871 20.30 6.67 40.31
N ASN A 872 20.08 7.68 39.47
CA ASN A 872 20.94 8.86 39.32
C ASN A 872 22.45 8.51 39.17
N THR A 873 22.77 7.41 38.51
CA THR A 873 24.13 6.89 38.36
C THR A 873 24.55 6.89 36.89
N GLN A 874 25.81 7.23 36.64
CA GLN A 874 26.40 7.18 35.31
C GLN A 874 26.98 5.80 35.04
N TYR A 875 26.70 5.27 33.85
CA TYR A 875 27.19 4.00 33.36
C TYR A 875 28.03 4.21 32.10
N ILE A 876 29.22 3.63 32.09
CA ILE A 876 30.12 3.61 30.95
C ILE A 876 29.85 2.33 30.16
N VAL A 877 29.52 2.46 28.88
CA VAL A 877 29.14 1.35 27.99
C VAL A 877 29.94 1.40 26.70
N TYR A 878 30.43 0.25 26.25
CA TYR A 878 30.95 0.07 24.89
C TYR A 878 30.65 -1.36 24.40
N VAL A 879 30.73 -1.57 23.08
CA VAL A 879 30.41 -2.85 22.45
C VAL A 879 31.52 -3.27 21.50
N GLN A 880 31.81 -4.57 21.44
CA GLN A 880 32.72 -5.18 20.45
C GLN A 880 31.93 -6.13 19.55
N ALA A 881 32.29 -6.15 18.27
CA ALA A 881 31.84 -7.18 17.35
C ALA A 881 32.74 -8.41 17.48
N VAL A 882 32.15 -9.60 17.37
CA VAL A 882 32.79 -10.89 17.58
C VAL A 882 32.49 -11.77 16.38
N THR A 883 33.56 -12.24 15.74
CA THR A 883 33.50 -13.12 14.57
C THR A 883 34.40 -14.34 14.78
N PRO A 884 34.24 -15.41 13.97
CA PRO A 884 35.14 -16.56 14.04
C PRO A 884 36.62 -16.24 13.77
N LYS A 885 36.91 -15.12 13.08
CA LYS A 885 38.27 -14.68 12.76
C LYS A 885 38.95 -13.89 13.88
N GLY A 886 38.15 -13.35 14.82
CA GLY A 886 38.60 -12.50 15.92
C GLY A 886 37.55 -11.49 16.37
N ASP A 887 37.90 -10.74 17.41
CA ASP A 887 37.09 -9.66 17.97
C ASP A 887 37.51 -8.31 17.35
N SER A 888 36.55 -7.41 17.14
CA SER A 888 36.83 -6.04 16.69
C SER A 888 37.39 -5.18 17.83
N MET A 889 37.88 -4.01 17.46
CA MET A 889 38.10 -2.93 18.42
C MET A 889 36.78 -2.51 19.10
N PRO A 890 36.83 -1.99 20.34
CA PRO A 890 35.69 -1.38 21.00
C PRO A 890 35.07 -0.27 20.16
N SER A 891 33.75 -0.17 20.20
CA SER A 891 33.00 0.99 19.71
C SER A 891 33.39 2.27 20.46
N GLU A 892 32.79 3.40 20.06
CA GLU A 892 32.79 4.58 20.91
C GLU A 892 32.25 4.26 22.32
N THR A 893 32.76 4.97 23.31
CA THR A 893 32.31 4.83 24.70
C THR A 893 31.10 5.74 24.92
N LEU A 894 29.96 5.14 25.26
CA LEU A 894 28.73 5.83 25.61
C LEU A 894 28.63 5.99 27.13
N ILE A 895 28.37 7.21 27.61
CA ILE A 895 28.05 7.47 29.02
C ILE A 895 26.53 7.59 29.13
N ALA A 896 25.88 6.56 29.67
CA ALA A 896 24.44 6.52 29.90
C ALA A 896 24.09 6.91 31.33
N TRP A 897 22.97 7.60 31.51
CA TRP A 897 22.53 8.11 32.81
C TRP A 897 21.17 7.50 33.14
N THR A 898 21.04 6.93 34.33
CA THR A 898 19.72 6.55 34.88
C THR A 898 19.05 7.79 35.47
N ASP A 899 17.72 7.85 35.38
CA ASP A 899 16.96 8.93 36.00
C ASP A 899 17.11 8.94 37.53
N PRO A 900 16.89 10.09 38.19
CA PRO A 900 16.68 10.13 39.63
C PRO A 900 15.45 9.31 40.01
N ALA A 901 15.53 8.63 41.15
CA ALA A 901 14.36 7.96 41.72
C ALA A 901 13.49 8.97 42.49
N TYR A 902 12.24 9.14 42.07
CA TYR A 902 11.23 9.95 42.74
C TYR A 902 10.12 9.04 43.27
N PRO A 903 9.65 9.25 44.52
CA PRO A 903 8.59 8.44 45.09
C PRO A 903 7.28 8.60 44.30
N ALA A 904 6.42 7.59 44.39
CA ALA A 904 5.11 7.63 43.74
C ALA A 904 4.22 8.75 44.33
N PHE A 905 3.66 9.58 43.46
CA PHE A 905 2.67 10.61 43.78
C PHE A 905 1.37 10.30 43.05
N VAL A 906 0.23 10.45 43.73
CA VAL A 906 -1.09 10.14 43.17
C VAL A 906 -2.01 11.34 43.31
N GLU A 907 -2.63 11.73 42.19
CA GLU A 907 -3.65 12.76 42.19
C GLU A 907 -5.01 12.21 42.67
N PRO A 908 -5.86 13.05 43.29
CA PRO A 908 -7.22 12.65 43.63
C PRO A 908 -7.98 12.07 42.42
N PRO A 909 -8.69 10.94 42.56
CA PRO A 909 -9.40 10.31 41.46
C PRO A 909 -10.41 11.27 40.82
N THR A 910 -10.44 11.27 39.49
CA THR A 910 -11.48 11.98 38.73
C THR A 910 -12.58 11.00 38.34
N VAL A 911 -13.83 11.42 38.48
CA VAL A 911 -15.01 10.59 38.23
C VAL A 911 -15.86 11.26 37.17
N HIS A 912 -16.23 10.53 36.12
CA HIS A 912 -17.10 11.02 35.07
C HIS A 912 -18.41 10.22 35.05
N PRO A 913 -19.57 10.90 35.09
CA PRO A 913 -19.78 12.35 35.20
C PRO A 913 -19.45 12.95 36.59
N ILE A 914 -18.90 14.18 36.61
CA ILE A 914 -18.35 14.83 37.83
C ILE A 914 -19.41 15.22 38.87
N ASN A 915 -20.64 15.52 38.42
CA ASN A 915 -21.68 16.15 39.25
C ASN A 915 -22.95 15.28 39.44
N LEU A 916 -23.06 14.13 38.77
CA LEU A 916 -24.32 13.38 38.74
C LEU A 916 -24.09 11.87 38.55
N VAL A 917 -23.82 11.16 39.63
CA VAL A 917 -23.74 9.69 39.62
C VAL A 917 -25.06 9.14 40.19
N ILE A 918 -25.75 8.32 39.42
CA ILE A 918 -27.09 7.80 39.77
C ILE A 918 -26.96 6.33 40.19
N GLU A 919 -27.73 5.91 41.20
CA GLU A 919 -27.83 4.50 41.57
C GLU A 919 -28.27 3.65 40.35
N GLY A 920 -27.58 2.54 40.11
CA GLY A 920 -27.76 1.65 38.97
C GLY A 920 -27.10 2.10 37.66
N SER A 921 -26.57 3.34 37.58
CA SER A 921 -25.88 3.82 36.38
C SER A 921 -24.44 3.31 36.29
N SER A 922 -23.70 3.74 35.27
CA SER A 922 -22.26 3.52 35.15
C SER A 922 -21.47 4.80 35.46
N MET A 923 -20.29 4.66 36.05
CA MET A 923 -19.32 5.76 36.22
C MET A 923 -17.93 5.36 35.74
N THR A 924 -17.16 6.33 35.26
CA THR A 924 -15.77 6.14 34.83
C THR A 924 -14.82 6.81 35.83
N ILE A 925 -13.83 6.07 36.31
CA ILE A 925 -12.84 6.54 37.27
C ILE A 925 -11.49 6.61 36.58
N LEU A 926 -10.80 7.75 36.70
CA LEU A 926 -9.44 7.95 36.23
C LEU A 926 -8.52 8.22 37.44
N CYS A 927 -7.54 7.35 37.62
CA CYS A 927 -6.42 7.52 38.53
C CYS A 927 -5.18 7.95 37.75
N ILE A 928 -4.47 8.96 38.25
CA ILE A 928 -3.21 9.45 37.69
C ILE A 928 -2.13 9.34 38.75
N ALA A 929 -1.01 8.70 38.41
CA ALA A 929 0.15 8.60 39.28
C ALA A 929 1.43 8.96 38.54
N MET A 930 2.31 9.66 39.24
CA MET A 930 3.64 10.07 38.79
C MET A 930 4.70 9.40 39.68
N GLY A 931 5.88 9.15 39.15
CA GLY A 931 6.99 8.54 39.89
C GLY A 931 8.04 7.96 38.95
N THR A 932 9.27 7.83 39.44
CA THR A 932 10.39 7.19 38.73
C THR A 932 11.07 6.22 39.71
N PRO A 933 11.05 4.89 39.48
CA PRO A 933 10.43 4.16 38.37
C PRO A 933 8.90 4.31 38.29
N MET A 934 8.32 3.86 37.16
CA MET A 934 6.89 3.95 36.89
C MET A 934 6.07 3.27 38.01
N PRO A 935 5.08 3.96 38.60
CA PRO A 935 4.33 3.43 39.73
C PRO A 935 3.28 2.39 39.32
N THR A 936 2.96 1.52 40.27
CA THR A 936 1.83 0.59 40.23
C THR A 936 0.62 1.24 40.87
N ILE A 937 -0.43 1.54 40.10
CA ILE A 937 -1.66 2.14 40.60
C ILE A 937 -2.64 1.03 41.00
N SER A 938 -3.27 1.15 42.17
CA SER A 938 -4.32 0.27 42.68
C SER A 938 -5.59 1.08 43.01
N LEU A 939 -6.72 0.74 42.40
CA LEU A 939 -8.02 1.38 42.62
C LEU A 939 -8.83 0.63 43.67
N TYR A 940 -9.23 1.34 44.71
CA TYR A 940 -10.15 0.88 45.74
C TYR A 940 -11.47 1.64 45.68
N ILE A 941 -12.59 0.93 45.81
CA ILE A 941 -13.92 1.52 45.98
C ILE A 941 -14.46 0.99 47.31
N SER A 942 -14.74 1.90 48.24
CA SER A 942 -15.27 1.60 49.58
C SER A 942 -14.43 0.56 50.33
N GLY A 943 -13.11 0.66 50.17
CA GLY A 943 -12.11 -0.24 50.79
C GLY A 943 -11.84 -1.54 50.03
N ARG A 944 -12.55 -1.83 48.92
CA ARG A 944 -12.34 -3.04 48.11
C ARG A 944 -11.46 -2.76 46.89
N LEU A 945 -10.39 -3.55 46.71
CA LEU A 945 -9.54 -3.49 45.51
C LEU A 945 -10.33 -3.94 44.28
N VAL A 946 -10.34 -3.09 43.24
CA VAL A 946 -11.07 -3.31 41.99
C VAL A 946 -10.12 -3.60 40.83
N ARG A 947 -9.03 -2.84 40.71
CA ARG A 947 -8.06 -2.96 39.61
C ARG A 947 -6.67 -2.53 40.06
N GLN A 948 -5.64 -3.16 39.52
CA GLN A 948 -4.24 -2.80 39.76
C GLN A 948 -3.43 -2.94 38.46
N GLU A 949 -2.60 -1.94 38.15
CA GLU A 949 -1.83 -1.90 36.90
C GLU A 949 -0.60 -0.98 37.02
N THR A 950 0.51 -1.32 36.37
CA THR A 950 1.74 -0.49 36.33
C THR A 950 1.64 0.53 35.19
N THR A 951 1.05 1.68 35.49
CA THR A 951 0.74 2.72 34.49
C THR A 951 0.77 4.12 35.12
N ARG A 952 0.91 5.17 34.31
CA ARG A 952 0.73 6.57 34.76
C ARG A 952 -0.75 6.97 34.83
N HIS A 953 -1.58 6.33 34.02
CA HIS A 953 -3.01 6.60 33.91
C HIS A 953 -3.79 5.29 33.91
N MET A 954 -4.74 5.16 34.82
CA MET A 954 -5.62 3.99 34.87
C MET A 954 -7.08 4.45 34.79
N VAL A 955 -7.78 4.00 33.75
CA VAL A 955 -9.20 4.28 33.53
C VAL A 955 -9.99 3.01 33.80
N THR A 956 -10.99 3.10 34.67
CA THR A 956 -11.86 1.97 35.03
C THR A 956 -13.33 2.38 34.92
N VAL A 957 -14.14 1.60 34.20
CA VAL A 957 -15.59 1.80 34.12
C VAL A 957 -16.28 0.85 35.10
N ILE A 958 -17.10 1.41 35.99
CA ILE A 958 -17.90 0.67 36.96
C ILE A 958 -19.36 0.73 36.50
N ASN A 959 -19.97 -0.42 36.33
CA ASN A 959 -21.38 -0.55 35.99
C ASN A 959 -22.20 -0.89 37.24
N ASN A 960 -23.47 -0.48 37.26
CA ASN A 960 -24.39 -0.74 38.36
C ASN A 960 -23.92 -0.14 39.70
N VAL A 961 -23.76 1.18 39.73
CA VAL A 961 -23.32 1.92 40.91
C VAL A 961 -24.33 1.74 42.06
N THR A 962 -23.83 1.41 43.24
CA THR A 962 -24.63 1.20 44.46
C THR A 962 -24.33 2.31 45.47
N LYS A 963 -25.26 2.62 46.38
CA LYS A 963 -25.15 3.75 47.32
C LYS A 963 -23.90 3.71 48.21
N ASP A 964 -23.36 2.52 48.48
CA ASP A 964 -22.17 2.31 49.28
C ASP A 964 -20.86 2.59 48.52
N MET A 965 -20.89 2.84 47.21
CA MET A 965 -19.71 3.17 46.39
C MET A 965 -19.32 4.66 46.45
N ASP A 966 -19.50 5.29 47.61
CA ASP A 966 -19.33 6.73 47.81
C ASP A 966 -17.86 7.15 48.01
N GLN A 967 -16.96 6.23 48.31
CA GLN A 967 -15.54 6.51 48.55
C GLN A 967 -14.62 5.82 47.55
N ILE A 968 -13.95 6.61 46.70
CA ILE A 968 -13.01 6.12 45.69
C ILE A 968 -11.59 6.48 46.11
N SER A 969 -10.67 5.51 46.12
CA SER A 969 -9.27 5.73 46.48
C SER A 969 -8.33 5.16 45.41
N CYS A 970 -7.40 5.98 44.94
CA CYS A 970 -6.27 5.56 44.12
C CYS A 970 -5.03 5.47 45.02
N TYR A 971 -4.37 4.31 45.00
CA TYR A 971 -3.11 4.07 45.68
C TYR A 971 -2.02 3.90 44.64
N ALA A 972 -0.80 4.41 44.88
CA ALA A 972 0.33 4.07 44.02
C ALA A 972 1.63 3.86 44.78
N ASP A 973 2.38 2.90 44.27
CA ASP A 973 3.67 2.48 44.80
C ASP A 973 4.65 2.19 43.66
N ASN A 974 5.87 2.70 43.77
CA ASN A 974 6.95 2.40 42.84
C ASN A 974 8.18 1.77 43.52
N GLY A 975 8.05 1.33 44.78
CA GLY A 975 9.13 0.76 45.57
C GLY A 975 10.11 1.80 46.13
N TYR A 976 9.87 3.09 45.92
CA TYR A 976 10.70 4.19 46.43
C TYR A 976 9.86 5.14 47.29
N GLY A 977 10.30 5.36 48.53
CA GLY A 977 9.58 6.18 49.51
C GLY A 977 8.38 5.47 50.12
N THR A 978 7.48 6.23 50.75
CA THR A 978 6.23 5.70 51.29
C THR A 978 5.16 5.73 50.20
N PRO A 979 4.44 4.62 49.96
CA PRO A 979 3.33 4.59 49.01
C PRO A 979 2.27 5.65 49.33
N MET A 980 1.72 6.29 48.29
CA MET A 980 0.77 7.38 48.43
C MET A 980 -0.65 6.94 48.09
N GLN A 981 -1.62 7.47 48.82
CA GLN A 981 -3.04 7.26 48.58
C GLN A 981 -3.74 8.62 48.46
N ALA A 982 -4.57 8.77 47.43
CA ALA A 982 -5.50 9.88 47.27
C ALA A 982 -6.92 9.35 47.18
N SER A 983 -7.87 9.99 47.87
CA SER A 983 -9.26 9.56 47.89
C SER A 983 -10.21 10.70 47.59
N ARG A 984 -11.35 10.37 46.98
CA ARG A 984 -12.45 11.28 46.67
C ARG A 984 -13.75 10.65 47.14
N LYS A 985 -14.52 11.44 47.90
CA LYS A 985 -15.90 11.09 48.24
C LYS A 985 -16.84 11.64 47.17
N ILE A 986 -17.80 10.83 46.72
CA ILE A 986 -18.83 11.20 45.74
C ILE A 986 -20.22 10.99 46.33
N THR A 987 -21.17 11.84 45.97
CA THR A 987 -22.57 11.69 46.38
C THR A 987 -23.35 10.96 45.29
N ILE A 988 -24.04 9.88 45.66
CA ILE A 988 -24.81 9.06 44.73
C ILE A 988 -26.29 9.45 44.80
N SER A 989 -26.81 9.96 43.69
CA SER A 989 -28.20 10.41 43.55
C SER A 989 -29.13 9.22 43.36
N HIS A 990 -30.29 9.25 44.01
CA HIS A 990 -31.25 8.16 43.99
C HIS A 990 -32.69 8.66 44.26
N GLY A 991 -33.67 7.91 43.77
CA GLY A 991 -35.09 8.20 43.98
C GLY A 991 -35.54 8.00 45.44
N PRO A 992 -36.70 8.57 45.85
CA PRO A 992 -37.15 8.52 47.22
C PRO A 992 -37.55 7.12 47.68
N HIS A 993 -37.07 6.73 48.86
CA HIS A 993 -37.45 5.51 49.56
C HIS A 993 -38.20 5.86 50.85
N ILE A 994 -39.47 5.46 50.95
CA ILE A 994 -40.36 5.85 52.06
C ILE A 994 -40.48 4.73 53.10
N GLN A 995 -40.25 5.07 54.36
CA GLN A 995 -40.60 4.28 55.54
C GLN A 995 -41.65 5.04 56.35
N ALA A 996 -42.88 4.50 56.43
CA ALA A 996 -43.98 5.16 57.12
C ALA A 996 -44.55 4.29 58.26
N ASN A 997 -45.01 4.93 59.33
CA ASN A 997 -45.68 4.24 60.43
C ASN A 997 -47.04 3.73 59.93
N GLY A 998 -47.31 2.43 60.02
CA GLY A 998 -48.49 1.78 59.39
C GLY A 998 -49.87 2.26 59.89
N ILE A 999 -50.51 1.49 60.78
CA ILE A 999 -51.85 1.80 61.32
C ILE A 999 -51.71 2.48 62.68
N THR A 1000 -52.28 3.66 62.83
CA THR A 1000 -52.30 4.43 64.09
C THR A 1000 -53.68 4.32 64.73
N MET A 1001 -53.76 3.76 65.94
CA MET A 1001 -55.01 3.59 66.69
C MET A 1001 -55.30 4.83 67.54
N ALA A 1002 -56.53 5.34 67.51
CA ALA A 1002 -56.94 6.52 68.27
C ALA A 1002 -58.35 6.37 68.85
N THR A 1003 -58.71 7.19 69.82
CA THR A 1003 -60.10 7.33 70.27
C THR A 1003 -60.69 8.65 69.77
N LEU A 1004 -62.01 8.71 69.61
CA LEU A 1004 -62.69 9.92 69.14
C LEU A 1004 -62.37 11.10 70.06
N GLY A 1005 -61.85 12.19 69.48
CA GLY A 1005 -61.40 13.39 70.20
C GLY A 1005 -59.89 13.51 70.42
N ASP A 1006 -59.11 12.46 70.19
CA ASP A 1006 -57.64 12.50 70.31
C ASP A 1006 -56.99 13.29 69.16
N SER A 1007 -55.75 13.75 69.37
CA SER A 1007 -54.87 14.22 68.30
C SER A 1007 -53.89 13.12 67.90
N VAL A 1008 -53.78 12.84 66.59
CA VAL A 1008 -52.98 11.74 66.04
C VAL A 1008 -51.91 12.28 65.10
N THR A 1009 -50.66 11.83 65.24
CA THR A 1009 -49.57 12.20 64.33
C THR A 1009 -49.16 11.01 63.48
N LEU A 1010 -49.21 11.18 62.16
CA LEU A 1010 -48.70 10.26 61.15
C LEU A 1010 -47.29 10.72 60.76
N GLU A 1011 -46.32 9.81 60.72
CA GLU A 1011 -44.93 10.11 60.38
C GLU A 1011 -44.47 9.29 59.18
N CYS A 1012 -43.81 9.96 58.24
CA CYS A 1012 -43.06 9.34 57.15
C CYS A 1012 -41.61 9.79 57.18
N LYS A 1013 -40.71 8.81 57.11
CA LYS A 1013 -39.29 9.00 56.90
C LYS A 1013 -38.98 8.67 55.45
N VAL A 1014 -38.24 9.53 54.76
CA VAL A 1014 -37.94 9.39 53.34
C VAL A 1014 -36.45 9.59 53.13
N GLU A 1015 -35.81 8.64 52.49
CA GLU A 1015 -34.42 8.72 52.05
C GLU A 1015 -34.39 9.07 50.56
N ALA A 1016 -33.81 10.20 50.17
CA ALA A 1016 -33.75 10.64 48.78
C ALA A 1016 -32.61 11.63 48.53
N GLN A 1017 -32.00 11.58 47.35
CA GLN A 1017 -31.00 12.57 46.92
C GLN A 1017 -31.19 12.91 45.44
N PRO A 1018 -31.49 14.16 45.04
CA PRO A 1018 -31.62 15.38 45.86
C PRO A 1018 -32.94 15.45 46.63
N GLU A 1019 -33.10 16.52 47.42
CA GLU A 1019 -34.26 16.81 48.26
C GLU A 1019 -35.61 16.49 47.56
N PRO A 1020 -36.46 15.65 48.18
CA PRO A 1020 -37.74 15.28 47.61
C PRO A 1020 -38.85 16.28 47.96
N LYS A 1021 -39.79 16.47 47.05
CA LYS A 1021 -41.09 17.09 47.34
C LYS A 1021 -41.97 16.08 48.06
N MET A 1022 -42.37 16.39 49.28
CA MET A 1022 -43.15 15.49 50.13
C MET A 1022 -44.57 16.03 50.36
N ILE A 1023 -45.59 15.17 50.20
CA ILE A 1023 -47.01 15.53 50.34
C ILE A 1023 -47.80 14.37 50.96
N PHE A 1024 -48.76 14.66 51.84
CA PHE A 1024 -49.78 13.69 52.25
C PHE A 1024 -51.05 13.84 51.39
N TRP A 1025 -51.55 12.73 50.86
CA TRP A 1025 -52.82 12.67 50.12
C TRP A 1025 -53.90 11.96 50.91
N ARG A 1026 -55.15 12.40 50.77
CA ARG A 1026 -56.33 11.72 51.35
C ARG A 1026 -56.86 10.63 50.42
N ASN A 1027 -56.83 10.87 49.11
CA ASN A 1027 -57.06 9.85 48.08
C ASN A 1027 -55.89 9.84 47.09
N HIS A 1028 -55.25 8.69 46.91
CA HIS A 1028 -54.14 8.50 45.98
C HIS A 1028 -54.58 8.59 44.51
N GLU A 1029 -55.77 8.08 44.17
CA GLU A 1029 -56.23 8.02 42.77
C GLU A 1029 -56.54 9.41 42.20
N ASP A 1030 -57.18 10.27 43.01
CA ASP A 1030 -57.53 11.65 42.64
C ASP A 1030 -56.46 12.69 43.03
N ARG A 1031 -55.33 12.25 43.60
CA ARG A 1031 -54.22 13.10 44.13
C ARG A 1031 -54.69 14.26 45.00
N THR A 1032 -55.66 14.02 45.89
CA THR A 1032 -56.23 15.07 46.74
C THR A 1032 -55.31 15.36 47.93
N PRO A 1033 -54.66 16.54 48.02
CA PRO A 1033 -53.72 16.82 49.09
C PRO A 1033 -54.43 17.10 50.41
N VAL A 1034 -53.80 16.71 51.51
CA VAL A 1034 -54.15 17.20 52.84
C VAL A 1034 -53.61 18.64 52.95
N ILE A 1035 -54.50 19.60 53.18
CA ILE A 1035 -54.17 21.02 53.20
C ILE A 1035 -53.94 21.46 54.65
N GLN A 1036 -52.88 22.24 54.89
CA GLN A 1036 -52.57 22.79 56.21
C GLN A 1036 -53.63 23.82 56.65
N GLY A 1037 -54.18 23.66 57.86
CA GLY A 1037 -55.11 24.61 58.45
C GLY A 1037 -56.27 23.98 59.23
N GLY A 1038 -56.62 24.59 60.36
CA GLY A 1038 -57.77 24.26 61.21
C GLY A 1038 -57.68 22.93 61.96
N LYS A 1039 -57.68 21.81 61.22
CA LYS A 1039 -57.73 20.45 61.75
C LYS A 1039 -56.47 19.64 61.48
N TYR A 1040 -55.74 19.95 60.41
CA TYR A 1040 -54.52 19.26 59.99
C TYR A 1040 -53.31 20.19 60.11
N ASP A 1041 -52.25 19.71 60.77
CA ASP A 1041 -50.96 20.38 60.86
C ASP A 1041 -49.87 19.54 60.20
N LEU A 1042 -49.12 20.15 59.29
CA LEU A 1042 -48.11 19.49 58.46
C LEU A 1042 -46.75 20.11 58.77
N SER A 1043 -45.78 19.27 59.12
CA SER A 1043 -44.39 19.70 59.30
C SER A 1043 -43.44 18.79 58.54
N MET A 1044 -42.39 19.37 57.95
CA MET A 1044 -41.31 18.65 57.27
C MET A 1044 -39.97 19.17 57.78
N HIS A 1045 -39.11 18.24 58.21
CA HIS A 1045 -37.79 18.54 58.73
C HIS A 1045 -36.76 17.53 58.20
N GLN A 1046 -35.59 18.02 57.82
CA GLN A 1046 -34.42 17.20 57.50
C GLN A 1046 -33.76 16.72 58.80
N VAL A 1047 -33.28 15.47 58.85
CA VAL A 1047 -32.62 14.93 60.04
C VAL A 1047 -31.19 15.43 60.10
N GLY A 1048 -30.84 16.17 61.16
CA GLY A 1048 -29.68 17.08 61.20
C GLY A 1048 -28.26 16.51 61.01
N ASP A 1049 -28.08 15.20 60.85
CA ASP A 1049 -26.77 14.57 60.59
C ASP A 1049 -26.70 13.76 59.27
N GLU A 1050 -27.84 13.55 58.57
CA GLU A 1050 -27.90 12.73 57.36
C GLU A 1050 -28.58 13.51 56.23
N GLU A 1051 -27.77 14.00 55.29
CA GLU A 1051 -28.22 14.92 54.24
C GLU A 1051 -29.30 14.34 53.32
N ASP A 1052 -29.41 13.02 53.20
CA ASP A 1052 -30.39 12.33 52.34
C ASP A 1052 -31.67 11.90 53.07
N ARG A 1053 -31.84 12.18 54.38
CA ARG A 1053 -33.01 11.75 55.17
C ARG A 1053 -33.95 12.90 55.57
N TYR A 1054 -35.22 12.73 55.24
CA TYR A 1054 -36.29 13.70 55.45
C TYR A 1054 -37.45 13.08 56.24
N ILE A 1055 -38.04 13.85 57.17
CA ILE A 1055 -39.20 13.41 57.94
C ILE A 1055 -40.36 14.37 57.71
N MET A 1056 -41.50 13.85 57.26
CA MET A 1056 -42.76 14.59 57.15
C MET A 1056 -43.77 14.05 58.16
N ARG A 1057 -44.37 14.94 58.94
CA ARG A 1057 -45.38 14.63 59.97
C ARG A 1057 -46.70 15.31 59.64
N LEU A 1058 -47.78 14.55 59.72
CA LEU A 1058 -49.15 15.04 59.64
C LEU A 1058 -49.85 14.81 60.98
N THR A 1059 -50.18 15.90 61.68
CA THR A 1059 -50.94 15.87 62.94
C THR A 1059 -52.40 16.23 62.67
N ILE A 1060 -53.31 15.32 63.01
CA ILE A 1060 -54.76 15.47 62.90
C ILE A 1060 -55.29 15.79 64.29
N ASN A 1061 -55.91 16.97 64.46
CA ASN A 1061 -56.39 17.44 65.76
C ASN A 1061 -57.88 17.10 65.97
N LYS A 1062 -58.23 16.59 67.16
CA LYS A 1062 -59.59 16.22 67.57
C LYS A 1062 -60.30 15.32 66.54
N ILE A 1063 -59.83 14.09 66.44
CA ILE A 1063 -60.29 13.13 65.45
C ILE A 1063 -61.79 12.82 65.57
N ASN A 1064 -62.49 12.78 64.43
CA ASN A 1064 -63.88 12.36 64.32
C ASN A 1064 -64.04 11.22 63.30
N ASP A 1065 -65.26 10.68 63.16
CA ASP A 1065 -65.53 9.54 62.27
C ASP A 1065 -65.17 9.80 60.79
N MET A 1066 -65.11 11.07 60.35
CA MET A 1066 -64.78 11.42 58.96
C MET A 1066 -63.27 11.45 58.67
N ASP A 1067 -62.42 11.49 59.70
CA ASP A 1067 -60.95 11.50 59.54
C ASP A 1067 -60.37 10.08 59.52
N VAL A 1068 -61.13 9.10 60.02
CA VAL A 1068 -60.78 7.69 59.97
C VAL A 1068 -60.61 7.25 58.51
N GLY A 1069 -59.55 6.50 58.23
CA GLY A 1069 -59.24 6.06 56.87
C GLY A 1069 -57.75 6.07 56.57
N ASP A 1070 -57.45 5.81 55.30
CA ASP A 1070 -56.09 5.73 54.80
C ASP A 1070 -55.64 7.12 54.30
N TYR A 1071 -54.40 7.46 54.61
CA TYR A 1071 -53.66 8.62 54.12
C TYR A 1071 -52.46 8.09 53.34
N TYR A 1072 -52.02 8.79 52.30
CA TYR A 1072 -50.93 8.33 51.44
C TYR A 1072 -49.79 9.32 51.51
N CYS A 1073 -48.64 8.82 51.93
CA CYS A 1073 -47.42 9.59 52.00
C CYS A 1073 -46.70 9.50 50.67
N HIS A 1074 -46.58 10.61 49.96
CA HIS A 1074 -45.93 10.68 48.66
C HIS A 1074 -44.67 11.51 48.74
N ALA A 1075 -43.61 11.04 48.10
CA ALA A 1075 -42.36 11.76 47.92
C ALA A 1075 -41.88 11.63 46.48
N GLU A 1076 -41.41 12.73 45.90
CA GLU A 1076 -40.95 12.80 44.51
C GLU A 1076 -39.68 13.65 44.40
N ASN A 1077 -38.67 13.14 43.70
CA ASN A 1077 -37.49 13.93 43.30
C ASN A 1077 -37.22 13.74 41.80
N ALA A 1078 -36.14 14.35 41.29
CA ALA A 1078 -35.77 14.29 39.87
C ALA A 1078 -35.49 12.86 39.34
N PHE A 1079 -35.33 11.87 40.22
CA PHE A 1079 -34.94 10.49 39.87
C PHE A 1079 -36.02 9.45 40.18
N GLY A 1080 -37.17 9.84 40.76
CA GLY A 1080 -38.29 8.94 40.96
C GLY A 1080 -39.33 9.46 41.94
N SER A 1081 -40.36 8.66 42.15
CA SER A 1081 -41.38 8.91 43.16
C SER A 1081 -41.75 7.63 43.90
N ALA A 1082 -42.18 7.78 45.15
CA ALA A 1082 -42.65 6.68 45.97
C ALA A 1082 -43.90 7.13 46.73
N THR A 1083 -44.81 6.19 46.97
CA THR A 1083 -46.02 6.43 47.75
C THR A 1083 -46.22 5.26 48.72
N GLN A 1084 -46.46 5.56 49.99
CA GLN A 1084 -46.76 4.55 51.02
C GLN A 1084 -48.05 4.92 51.78
N PRO A 1085 -49.00 4.00 51.99
CA PRO A 1085 -50.20 4.25 52.79
C PRO A 1085 -49.91 4.22 54.30
N VAL A 1086 -50.64 5.06 55.03
CA VAL A 1086 -50.64 5.22 56.48
C VAL A 1086 -52.08 5.41 56.95
N SER A 1087 -52.55 4.64 57.93
CA SER A 1087 -53.97 4.60 58.27
C SER A 1087 -54.25 5.08 59.69
N VAL A 1088 -55.44 5.66 59.91
CA VAL A 1088 -55.96 5.95 61.26
C VAL A 1088 -57.23 5.16 61.52
N ARG A 1089 -57.33 4.46 62.66
CA ARG A 1089 -58.45 3.58 63.04
C ARG A 1089 -58.89 3.81 64.50
N ILE A 1090 -60.17 3.60 64.82
CA ILE A 1090 -60.73 3.80 66.19
C ILE A 1090 -60.67 2.52 67.03
N ARG A 1091 -60.33 2.63 68.32
CA ARG A 1091 -60.24 1.50 69.26
C ARG A 1091 -61.61 1.16 69.89
N ASN A 1092 -62.15 -0.05 69.66
CA ASN A 1092 -63.33 -0.60 70.36
C ASN A 1092 -62.89 -1.58 71.48
N PRO A 1093 -63.50 -1.56 72.69
CA PRO A 1093 -63.19 -2.51 73.75
C PRO A 1093 -63.80 -3.90 73.49
N ALA A 1094 -63.01 -4.96 73.66
CA ALA A 1094 -63.42 -6.36 73.40
C ALA A 1094 -64.22 -6.99 74.56
N SER A 1095 -65.19 -7.85 74.21
CA SER A 1095 -65.99 -8.67 75.14
C SER A 1095 -65.27 -9.97 75.50
N VAL A 1096 -65.19 -10.30 76.79
CA VAL A 1096 -64.58 -11.54 77.31
C VAL A 1096 -65.44 -12.77 76.94
N SER A 1097 -64.93 -13.70 76.12
CA SER A 1097 -65.60 -14.97 75.80
C SER A 1097 -65.09 -16.14 76.66
N ASP A 1098 -65.99 -16.93 77.25
CA ASP A 1098 -65.66 -18.13 78.02
C ASP A 1098 -65.19 -19.28 77.10
N VAL A 1099 -63.89 -19.63 77.19
CA VAL A 1099 -63.22 -20.60 76.30
C VAL A 1099 -63.80 -22.01 76.45
N LYS A 1100 -64.31 -22.37 77.63
CA LYS A 1100 -64.87 -23.70 77.89
C LYS A 1100 -66.22 -23.90 77.20
N ALA A 1101 -67.03 -22.84 77.11
CA ALA A 1101 -68.28 -22.85 76.35
C ALA A 1101 -68.02 -22.94 74.84
N CYS A 1102 -67.01 -22.23 74.34
CA CYS A 1102 -66.63 -22.29 72.92
C CYS A 1102 -66.16 -23.70 72.51
N CYS A 1103 -65.34 -24.37 73.32
CA CYS A 1103 -64.88 -25.72 72.98
C CYS A 1103 -66.01 -26.75 72.90
N ALA A 1104 -67.03 -26.59 73.76
CA ALA A 1104 -68.24 -27.43 73.70
C ALA A 1104 -69.05 -27.16 72.42
N GLU A 1105 -69.18 -25.90 71.99
CA GLU A 1105 -69.87 -25.55 70.73
C GLU A 1105 -69.12 -26.02 69.48
N GLN A 1106 -67.79 -26.02 69.51
CA GLN A 1106 -66.96 -26.45 68.39
C GLN A 1106 -66.79 -27.98 68.27
N ASN A 1107 -67.47 -28.77 69.12
CA ASN A 1107 -67.38 -30.24 69.15
C ASN A 1107 -65.93 -30.74 69.19
N VAL A 1108 -65.19 -30.33 70.22
CA VAL A 1108 -63.88 -30.91 70.57
C VAL A 1108 -64.09 -32.31 71.16
N THR A 1109 -63.26 -33.27 70.78
CA THR A 1109 -63.35 -34.66 71.23
C THR A 1109 -63.10 -34.83 72.74
N GLU A 1110 -63.75 -35.81 73.37
CA GLU A 1110 -63.68 -36.03 74.82
C GLU A 1110 -62.26 -36.13 75.43
N PRO A 1111 -61.27 -36.78 74.78
CA PRO A 1111 -59.90 -36.87 75.31
C PRO A 1111 -59.17 -35.52 75.42
N CYS A 1112 -59.69 -34.49 74.75
CA CYS A 1112 -59.07 -33.17 74.56
C CYS A 1112 -59.89 -32.03 75.19
N MET A 1113 -61.05 -32.34 75.77
CA MET A 1113 -61.88 -31.35 76.47
C MET A 1113 -61.28 -30.88 77.80
N ASP A 1114 -60.31 -31.61 78.35
CA ASP A 1114 -59.58 -31.21 79.56
C ASP A 1114 -58.61 -30.04 79.31
N ALA A 1115 -58.16 -29.82 78.07
CA ALA A 1115 -57.37 -28.65 77.67
C ALA A 1115 -58.18 -27.34 77.61
N CYS A 1116 -59.52 -27.42 77.59
CA CYS A 1116 -60.41 -26.26 77.56
C CYS A 1116 -60.83 -25.83 78.97
N SER A 1117 -60.03 -24.95 79.59
CA SER A 1117 -60.32 -24.35 80.90
C SER A 1117 -60.85 -22.89 80.74
N PHE A 1118 -60.74 -22.04 81.77
CA PHE A 1118 -61.00 -20.59 81.65
C PHE A 1118 -60.16 -19.94 80.53
N HIS A 1119 -59.04 -20.57 80.20
CA HIS A 1119 -58.18 -20.31 79.05
C HIS A 1119 -57.74 -21.65 78.45
N LEU A 1120 -57.26 -21.64 77.21
CA LEU A 1120 -56.76 -22.86 76.56
C LEU A 1120 -55.39 -23.23 77.13
N ASP A 1121 -55.29 -24.39 77.79
CA ASP A 1121 -54.01 -24.93 78.30
C ASP A 1121 -53.32 -25.74 77.20
N MET A 1122 -52.28 -25.15 76.62
CA MET A 1122 -51.55 -25.73 75.49
C MET A 1122 -50.58 -26.83 75.88
N ASP A 1123 -50.07 -26.83 77.11
CA ASP A 1123 -49.14 -27.87 77.55
C ASP A 1123 -49.89 -29.22 77.69
N ALA A 1124 -51.19 -29.18 78.04
CA ALA A 1124 -52.07 -30.35 78.04
C ALA A 1124 -52.38 -30.92 76.63
N VAL A 1125 -52.24 -30.12 75.57
CA VAL A 1125 -52.50 -30.52 74.17
C VAL A 1125 -51.26 -31.07 73.47
N ILE A 1126 -50.07 -30.50 73.77
CA ILE A 1126 -48.82 -30.83 73.08
C ILE A 1126 -48.36 -32.27 73.35
N ASP A 1127 -48.62 -32.81 74.54
CA ASP A 1127 -48.21 -34.16 74.94
C ASP A 1127 -49.21 -35.26 74.54
N LYS A 1128 -50.36 -34.90 73.95
CA LYS A 1128 -51.41 -35.83 73.50
C LYS A 1128 -51.58 -35.79 71.97
N PRO A 1129 -51.00 -36.74 71.22
CA PRO A 1129 -51.07 -36.74 69.75
C PRO A 1129 -52.49 -36.95 69.20
N GLU A 1130 -53.40 -37.49 70.02
CA GLU A 1130 -54.82 -37.66 69.71
C GLU A 1130 -55.62 -36.35 69.65
N CYS A 1131 -55.10 -35.23 70.18
CA CYS A 1131 -55.73 -33.91 70.15
C CYS A 1131 -55.36 -33.05 68.94
N VAL A 1132 -54.41 -33.51 68.12
CA VAL A 1132 -53.96 -32.84 66.89
C VAL A 1132 -55.09 -32.62 65.85
N PRO A 1133 -56.10 -33.50 65.70
CA PRO A 1133 -57.20 -33.28 64.77
C PRO A 1133 -58.15 -32.15 65.17
N ASP A 1134 -58.25 -31.83 66.47
CA ASP A 1134 -59.13 -30.76 66.98
C ASP A 1134 -58.37 -29.45 67.26
N PHE A 1135 -57.08 -29.41 66.94
CA PHE A 1135 -56.20 -28.29 67.29
C PHE A 1135 -56.65 -26.95 66.70
N ASP A 1136 -57.20 -26.97 65.48
CA ASP A 1136 -57.74 -25.77 64.84
C ASP A 1136 -58.99 -25.24 65.54
N LYS A 1137 -59.84 -26.12 66.06
CA LYS A 1137 -61.01 -25.76 66.87
C LYS A 1137 -60.58 -25.14 68.20
N LEU A 1138 -59.55 -25.69 68.84
CA LEU A 1138 -58.99 -25.19 70.09
C LEU A 1138 -58.39 -23.78 69.90
N MET A 1139 -57.60 -23.58 68.84
CA MET A 1139 -57.01 -22.28 68.51
C MET A 1139 -58.05 -21.21 68.20
N ARG A 1140 -59.17 -21.59 67.57
CA ARG A 1140 -60.30 -20.69 67.31
C ARG A 1140 -60.93 -20.17 68.59
N CYS A 1141 -61.11 -21.05 69.57
CA CYS A 1141 -61.65 -20.67 70.87
C CYS A 1141 -60.66 -19.86 71.72
N ALA A 1142 -59.37 -20.10 71.58
CA ALA A 1142 -58.33 -19.34 72.28
C ALA A 1142 -58.20 -17.89 71.77
N ALA A 1143 -58.36 -17.69 70.46
CA ALA A 1143 -58.26 -16.38 69.83
C ALA A 1143 -59.45 -15.44 70.12
N ASP A 1144 -60.50 -15.91 70.81
CA ASP A 1144 -61.70 -15.17 71.24
C ASP A 1144 -62.51 -14.40 70.18
N GLY A 1145 -62.12 -14.53 68.90
CA GLY A 1145 -62.64 -13.75 67.79
C GLY A 1145 -61.85 -12.47 67.49
N SER A 1146 -60.79 -12.17 68.25
CA SER A 1146 -59.91 -11.03 68.03
C SER A 1146 -58.78 -11.32 67.03
N ASP A 1147 -58.24 -10.25 66.44
CA ASP A 1147 -57.12 -10.34 65.50
C ASP A 1147 -55.78 -9.96 66.13
N HIS A 1148 -54.90 -10.95 66.30
CA HIS A 1148 -53.58 -10.77 66.90
C HIS A 1148 -52.44 -10.76 65.87
N ARG A 1149 -52.73 -10.61 64.57
CA ARG A 1149 -51.68 -10.64 63.51
C ARG A 1149 -50.58 -9.59 63.69
N SER A 1150 -50.90 -8.42 64.24
CA SER A 1150 -49.91 -7.38 64.53
C SER A 1150 -48.92 -7.84 65.62
N CYS A 1151 -49.42 -8.40 66.73
CA CYS A 1151 -48.58 -8.96 67.79
C CYS A 1151 -47.72 -10.11 67.28
N CYS A 1152 -48.32 -11.04 66.53
CA CYS A 1152 -47.60 -12.17 65.96
C CYS A 1152 -46.50 -11.75 64.98
N ALA A 1153 -46.74 -10.75 64.13
CA ALA A 1153 -45.73 -10.21 63.23
C ALA A 1153 -44.57 -9.58 64.01
N HIS A 1154 -44.84 -8.93 65.15
CA HIS A 1154 -43.82 -8.38 66.04
C HIS A 1154 -42.98 -9.47 66.71
N HIS A 1155 -43.59 -10.60 67.08
CA HIS A 1155 -42.92 -11.79 67.60
C HIS A 1155 -42.30 -12.68 66.51
N ASN A 1156 -42.04 -12.14 65.31
CA ASN A 1156 -41.40 -12.81 64.18
C ASN A 1156 -42.12 -14.07 63.68
N VAL A 1157 -43.44 -14.17 63.83
CA VAL A 1157 -44.23 -15.21 63.18
C VAL A 1157 -44.28 -14.93 61.67
N PRO A 1158 -43.86 -15.86 60.79
CA PRO A 1158 -43.78 -15.62 59.35
C PRO A 1158 -45.14 -15.26 58.74
N ARG A 1159 -45.13 -14.38 57.72
CA ARG A 1159 -46.35 -13.89 57.04
C ARG A 1159 -47.36 -14.97 56.63
N ARG A 1160 -46.85 -16.11 56.12
CA ARG A 1160 -47.65 -17.28 55.71
C ARG A 1160 -48.33 -18.05 56.86
N CYS A 1161 -47.96 -17.76 58.11
CA CYS A 1161 -48.48 -18.39 59.33
C CYS A 1161 -49.34 -17.41 60.16
N LEU A 1162 -49.44 -16.14 59.78
CA LEU A 1162 -50.12 -15.10 60.56
C LEU A 1162 -51.62 -15.33 60.68
N ASP A 1163 -52.27 -16.01 59.72
CA ASP A 1163 -53.72 -16.20 59.77
C ASP A 1163 -54.16 -17.10 60.95
N TRP A 1164 -53.26 -17.92 61.50
CA TRP A 1164 -53.49 -18.64 62.75
C TRP A 1164 -53.63 -17.72 63.97
N CYS A 1165 -53.12 -16.49 63.91
CA CYS A 1165 -53.26 -15.47 64.96
C CYS A 1165 -54.64 -14.79 64.99
N ARG A 1166 -55.59 -15.27 64.17
CA ARG A 1166 -57.01 -14.91 64.22
C ARG A 1166 -57.91 -16.09 64.60
N GLY A 1167 -57.32 -17.27 64.87
CA GLY A 1167 -58.08 -18.48 65.18
C GLY A 1167 -58.79 -19.13 63.98
N GLU A 1168 -58.38 -18.85 62.74
CA GLU A 1168 -58.98 -19.45 61.55
C GLU A 1168 -58.20 -20.70 61.07
N PRO A 1169 -58.89 -21.81 60.71
CA PRO A 1169 -58.23 -22.97 60.13
C PRO A 1169 -57.75 -22.67 58.71
N VAL A 1170 -56.45 -22.82 58.45
CA VAL A 1170 -55.90 -22.74 57.10
C VAL A 1170 -55.74 -24.15 56.53
N LEU A 1171 -56.42 -24.44 55.42
CA LEU A 1171 -56.23 -25.64 54.63
C LEU A 1171 -54.75 -25.73 54.20
N ASN A 1172 -54.06 -26.77 54.68
CA ASN A 1172 -52.70 -27.20 54.30
C ASN A 1172 -51.48 -26.42 54.84
N ASN A 1173 -51.44 -26.01 56.12
CA ASN A 1173 -50.15 -25.69 56.74
C ASN A 1173 -50.03 -25.99 58.24
N LYS A 1174 -50.19 -27.26 58.63
CA LYS A 1174 -50.02 -27.73 60.03
C LYS A 1174 -48.61 -27.50 60.61
N ILE A 1175 -47.61 -27.30 59.75
CA ILE A 1175 -46.21 -27.04 60.14
C ILE A 1175 -46.04 -25.64 60.77
N CYS A 1176 -46.80 -24.65 60.30
CA CYS A 1176 -46.75 -23.28 60.82
C CYS A 1176 -47.15 -23.19 62.30
N VAL A 1177 -48.17 -23.96 62.68
CA VAL A 1177 -48.72 -23.91 64.03
C VAL A 1177 -47.73 -24.50 65.01
N LEU A 1178 -47.32 -25.77 64.82
CA LEU A 1178 -46.40 -26.48 65.72
C LEU A 1178 -45.07 -25.77 65.97
N SER A 1179 -44.57 -25.00 65.01
CA SER A 1179 -43.28 -24.29 65.12
C SER A 1179 -43.39 -22.92 65.81
N TYR A 1180 -44.58 -22.31 65.85
CA TYR A 1180 -44.79 -20.96 66.40
C TYR A 1180 -45.92 -20.87 67.44
N THR A 1181 -46.47 -22.01 67.91
CA THR A 1181 -47.59 -22.09 68.86
C THR A 1181 -47.37 -21.21 70.09
N LYS A 1182 -46.17 -21.24 70.69
CA LYS A 1182 -45.88 -20.50 71.92
C LYS A 1182 -45.93 -18.99 71.72
N GLN A 1183 -45.42 -18.51 70.59
CA GLN A 1183 -45.45 -17.09 70.23
C GLN A 1183 -46.87 -16.61 69.93
N ILE A 1184 -47.66 -17.43 69.24
CA ILE A 1184 -49.06 -17.11 68.91
C ILE A 1184 -49.92 -17.05 70.18
N MET A 1185 -49.74 -18.01 71.09
CA MET A 1185 -50.49 -18.04 72.37
C MET A 1185 -50.11 -16.90 73.31
N ALA A 1186 -48.84 -16.51 73.36
CA ALA A 1186 -48.42 -15.33 74.13
C ALA A 1186 -49.19 -14.08 73.68
N CYS A 1187 -49.41 -13.92 72.37
CA CYS A 1187 -50.20 -12.82 71.82
C CYS A 1187 -51.70 -12.91 72.15
N PHE A 1188 -52.28 -14.09 72.32
CA PHE A 1188 -53.68 -14.26 72.77
C PHE A 1188 -53.88 -13.91 74.25
N HIS A 1189 -52.81 -14.01 75.05
CA HIS A 1189 -52.82 -13.61 76.46
C HIS A 1189 -52.43 -12.15 76.70
N GLU A 1190 -51.79 -11.50 75.72
CA GLU A 1190 -51.40 -10.10 75.81
C GLU A 1190 -52.65 -9.19 75.88
N GLY A 1191 -52.95 -8.70 77.09
CA GLY A 1191 -54.13 -7.86 77.37
C GLY A 1191 -55.21 -8.51 78.25
N ARG A 1192 -55.01 -9.74 78.72
CA ARG A 1192 -55.87 -10.43 79.71
C ARG A 1192 -55.12 -10.61 81.03
N SER A 1193 -55.02 -9.54 81.83
CA SER A 1193 -54.54 -9.52 83.22
C SER A 1193 -55.65 -9.16 84.19
#